data_AF-A0A6F9BKM2-F1
#
_entry.id   AF-A0A6F9BKM2-F1
#
_cell.length_a   1.000
_cell.length_b   1.000
_cell.length_c   1.000
_cell.angle_alpha   90.00
_cell.angle_beta   90.00
_cell.angle_gamma   90.00
#
_symmetry.space_group_name_H-M   'P 1'
#
loop_
_entity.id
_entity.type
_entity.pdbx_description
1 polymer ?
#
loop_
_entity_poly.entity_id
_entity_poly.type
_entity_poly.pdbx_seq_one_letter_code
_entity_poly.pdbx_strand_id
1 'polypeptide(L)'
;MLEVEEAGPAGEEGDEEVGGSDLRAEVVRLNLELQEANEEKLQAARYGLVVLEESAELKKKHTQLEEEHETLKQELQQLKEALSDSVTSHKRATAYGETREECLLEETASKEAAMATSMAELQAELRQTRLALGNAHAEIDRQAGLSSQLKKECECSELEKGHMRHEMKEYKVREVRQLQDNSELEEENTCLQKQVSVLKENQVEFEAVKLELTHKEEQEEVLQAQLEEAARLREIAERQLDEALEALKEEREQKNTLRRELSALTLNPFDSVGHMEMQLDDSGDSGGGQRSSENQEHEKDSGYNNGPGSGCAPTNPKANGHVQHFSTPRNRDVFLRPAPGLAEREKTGLANTVQDLQRQLELSQQAFSEQEDKVGFLTQQLEAVQLQKHILPQEKAAGDKGDGSTRTLENGAADYDYELDVKSTEVLEARMKAASEELLKLRGELSQAGKRYSALEQRCRQEKERWRGEAHELAEKIRQCIKSSRQDQERISELEKEIGATRKVATDSEGHLSVAQEELLAFSEELANLYHHICVCNNLTPKRVTLDYYRDGARVQSGGSGGKSNHLHPHPHHGRNKRRSNELFAKAVHGGDGDSRPGTPQDSRDNSPSPRCSSPAPVCPSSPTMDFRDPSNVCNLVAVIRCQIKHLQVAVDLCRQRGTLPYSGGISCGGELESEALMEEVLKLKSLLSTKREQIATLRTVLKANKQVQHSRQITQCAR
;
A
#
# COMPACT_ATOMS: atom_id res chain seq x y z
N MET A 1 -53.69 -127.12 -63.57
CA MET A 1 -53.04 -127.63 -64.80
C MET A 1 -52.98 -129.14 -64.59
N LEU A 2 -53.91 -129.92 -65.17
CA LEU A 2 -53.92 -130.35 -66.60
C LEU A 2 -52.73 -131.31 -66.82
N GLU A 3 -52.86 -132.56 -67.29
CA GLU A 3 -53.89 -133.30 -68.09
C GLU A 3 -54.17 -134.69 -67.40
N VAL A 4 -55.23 -135.51 -67.59
CA VAL A 4 -56.00 -135.98 -68.79
C VAL A 4 -55.09 -136.87 -69.68
N GLU A 5 -55.40 -138.10 -70.13
CA GLU A 5 -56.65 -138.75 -70.61
C GLU A 5 -56.59 -140.31 -70.63
N GLU A 6 -57.72 -140.96 -70.96
CA GLU A 6 -58.02 -142.32 -71.54
C GLU A 6 -56.97 -143.49 -71.56
N ALA A 7 -57.29 -144.78 -71.36
CA ALA A 7 -58.41 -145.66 -71.76
C ALA A 7 -58.39 -146.18 -73.23
N GLY A 8 -58.26 -147.51 -73.43
CA GLY A 8 -58.39 -148.16 -74.75
C GLY A 8 -58.09 -149.69 -74.73
N PRO A 9 -58.69 -150.52 -75.62
CA PRO A 9 -59.13 -151.88 -75.23
C PRO A 9 -58.82 -153.03 -76.23
N ALA A 10 -59.52 -154.17 -76.05
CA ALA A 10 -59.49 -155.45 -76.82
C ALA A 10 -58.26 -156.35 -76.57
N GLY A 11 -58.32 -157.69 -76.66
CA GLY A 11 -59.35 -158.71 -76.93
C GLY A 11 -58.63 -160.07 -76.92
N GLU A 12 -59.18 -161.19 -76.45
CA GLU A 12 -60.07 -162.12 -77.16
C GLU A 12 -60.61 -163.22 -76.20
N GLU A 13 -61.57 -164.01 -76.69
CA GLU A 13 -62.37 -164.98 -75.94
C GLU A 13 -61.71 -166.37 -75.78
N GLY A 14 -62.18 -167.16 -74.82
CA GLY A 14 -61.81 -168.57 -74.65
C GLY A 14 -62.47 -169.20 -73.42
N ASP A 15 -63.36 -170.17 -73.62
CA ASP A 15 -64.13 -170.86 -72.57
C ASP A 15 -63.26 -171.58 -71.52
N GLU A 16 -63.70 -171.61 -70.26
CA GLU A 16 -64.41 -172.76 -69.69
C GLU A 16 -64.85 -172.49 -68.23
N GLU A 17 -65.91 -173.18 -67.78
CA GLU A 17 -66.41 -173.08 -66.40
C GLU A 17 -65.36 -173.58 -65.38
N VAL A 18 -64.93 -172.71 -64.45
CA VAL A 18 -64.56 -172.94 -63.02
C VAL A 18 -63.69 -171.76 -62.55
N GLY A 19 -64.20 -170.92 -61.62
CA GLY A 19 -63.42 -169.75 -61.18
C GLY A 19 -64.04 -168.82 -60.12
N GLY A 20 -65.12 -169.20 -59.44
CA GLY A 20 -65.80 -168.30 -58.50
C GLY A 20 -65.09 -168.04 -57.17
N SER A 21 -64.00 -168.74 -56.85
CA SER A 21 -63.34 -168.68 -55.54
C SER A 21 -62.25 -167.61 -55.44
N ASP A 22 -61.37 -167.53 -56.44
CA ASP A 22 -60.11 -166.78 -56.29
C ASP A 22 -60.32 -165.26 -56.38
N LEU A 23 -61.30 -164.81 -57.16
CA LEU A 23 -61.77 -163.41 -57.16
C LEU A 23 -62.27 -162.97 -55.77
N ARG A 24 -62.86 -163.88 -54.97
CA ARG A 24 -63.29 -163.55 -53.59
C ARG A 24 -62.11 -163.48 -52.63
N ALA A 25 -61.12 -164.37 -52.77
CA ALA A 25 -59.89 -164.31 -51.98
C ALA A 25 -59.10 -163.01 -52.24
N GLU A 26 -59.01 -162.60 -53.51
CA GLU A 26 -58.31 -161.38 -53.91
C GLU A 26 -59.04 -160.11 -53.44
N VAL A 27 -60.37 -160.08 -53.50
CA VAL A 27 -61.17 -158.98 -52.89
C VAL A 27 -60.96 -158.90 -51.37
N VAL A 28 -60.77 -160.03 -50.67
CA VAL A 28 -60.45 -160.03 -49.23
C VAL A 28 -59.03 -159.51 -48.98
N ARG A 29 -58.03 -159.93 -49.77
CA ARG A 29 -56.64 -159.42 -49.68
C ARG A 29 -56.60 -157.91 -49.89
N LEU A 30 -57.23 -157.41 -50.95
CA LEU A 30 -57.30 -155.99 -51.28
C LEU A 30 -58.08 -155.19 -50.22
N ASN A 31 -59.11 -155.75 -49.57
CA ASN A 31 -59.77 -155.09 -48.44
C ASN A 31 -58.86 -155.00 -47.21
N LEU A 32 -58.03 -156.03 -46.95
CA LEU A 32 -57.13 -156.04 -45.80
C LEU A 32 -55.97 -155.06 -46.00
N GLU A 33 -55.38 -155.02 -47.21
CA GLU A 33 -54.39 -154.00 -47.60
C GLU A 33 -54.98 -152.58 -47.64
N LEU A 34 -56.24 -152.42 -48.06
CA LEU A 34 -56.96 -151.14 -47.98
C LEU A 34 -57.24 -150.75 -46.52
N GLN A 35 -57.48 -151.71 -45.62
CA GLN A 35 -57.67 -151.44 -44.20
C GLN A 35 -56.33 -151.06 -43.54
N GLU A 36 -55.25 -151.80 -43.79
CA GLU A 36 -53.90 -151.49 -43.33
C GLU A 36 -53.47 -150.10 -43.82
N ALA A 37 -53.62 -149.81 -45.12
CA ALA A 37 -53.36 -148.47 -45.68
C ALA A 37 -54.26 -147.37 -45.09
N ASN A 38 -55.50 -147.68 -44.68
CA ASN A 38 -56.37 -146.72 -43.96
C ASN A 38 -55.93 -146.52 -42.51
N GLU A 39 -55.47 -147.56 -41.82
CA GLU A 39 -54.95 -147.50 -40.46
C GLU A 39 -53.61 -146.75 -40.42
N GLU A 40 -52.70 -147.02 -41.35
CA GLU A 40 -51.46 -146.25 -41.58
C GLU A 40 -51.77 -144.79 -41.94
N LYS A 41 -52.74 -144.53 -42.82
CA LYS A 41 -53.19 -143.17 -43.16
C LYS A 41 -53.80 -142.45 -41.95
N LEU A 42 -54.57 -143.15 -41.11
CA LEU A 42 -55.10 -142.61 -39.85
C LEU A 42 -53.98 -142.34 -38.84
N GLN A 43 -52.97 -143.21 -38.74
CA GLN A 43 -51.83 -143.06 -37.86
C GLN A 43 -50.92 -141.90 -38.33
N ALA A 44 -50.66 -141.79 -39.63
CA ALA A 44 -49.98 -140.65 -40.24
C ALA A 44 -50.76 -139.34 -40.06
N ALA A 45 -52.10 -139.37 -40.15
CA ALA A 45 -52.93 -138.20 -39.86
C ALA A 45 -52.90 -137.81 -38.37
N ARG A 46 -52.86 -138.77 -37.44
CA ARG A 46 -52.71 -138.52 -36.00
C ARG A 46 -51.34 -137.93 -35.67
N TYR A 47 -50.25 -138.51 -36.16
CA TYR A 47 -48.92 -137.94 -35.99
C TYR A 47 -48.79 -136.58 -36.70
N GLY A 48 -49.37 -136.43 -37.89
CA GLY A 48 -49.44 -135.17 -38.61
C GLY A 48 -50.18 -134.09 -37.82
N LEU A 49 -51.27 -134.43 -37.13
CA LEU A 49 -51.99 -133.49 -36.26
C LEU A 49 -51.13 -133.07 -35.07
N VAL A 50 -50.52 -134.02 -34.35
CA VAL A 50 -49.63 -133.70 -33.21
C VAL A 50 -48.46 -132.83 -33.64
N VAL A 51 -47.81 -133.14 -34.77
CA VAL A 51 -46.73 -132.32 -35.33
C VAL A 51 -47.23 -130.94 -35.76
N LEU A 52 -48.46 -130.82 -36.28
CA LEU A 52 -49.06 -129.52 -36.61
C LEU A 52 -49.36 -128.70 -35.35
N GLU A 53 -49.91 -129.32 -34.31
CA GLU A 53 -50.18 -128.70 -33.00
C GLU A 53 -48.89 -128.24 -32.32
N GLU A 54 -47.87 -129.10 -32.25
CA GLU A 54 -46.53 -128.76 -31.79
C GLU A 54 -45.91 -127.62 -32.63
N SER A 55 -46.07 -127.64 -33.96
CA SER A 55 -45.60 -126.57 -34.84
C SER A 55 -46.34 -125.24 -34.60
N ALA A 56 -47.63 -125.29 -34.24
CA ALA A 56 -48.44 -124.12 -33.95
C ALA A 56 -48.07 -123.52 -32.59
N GLU A 57 -47.82 -124.36 -31.58
CA GLU A 57 -47.28 -123.92 -30.30
C GLU A 57 -45.85 -123.35 -30.43
N LEU A 58 -44.98 -124.00 -31.20
CA LEU A 58 -43.63 -123.52 -31.49
C LEU A 58 -43.66 -122.17 -32.21
N LYS A 59 -44.52 -122.01 -33.22
CA LYS A 59 -44.74 -120.72 -33.89
C LYS A 59 -45.23 -119.64 -32.92
N LYS A 60 -46.20 -119.96 -32.06
CA LYS A 60 -46.71 -119.01 -31.04
C LYS A 60 -45.62 -118.59 -30.04
N LYS A 61 -44.81 -119.55 -29.56
CA LYS A 61 -43.66 -119.27 -28.68
C LYS A 61 -42.60 -118.44 -29.42
N HIS A 62 -42.37 -118.70 -30.71
CA HIS A 62 -41.44 -117.94 -31.53
C HIS A 62 -41.91 -116.49 -31.73
N THR A 63 -43.16 -116.26 -32.12
CA THR A 63 -43.70 -114.90 -32.29
C THR A 63 -43.73 -114.13 -30.97
N GLN A 64 -44.01 -114.79 -29.84
CA GLN A 64 -43.91 -114.17 -28.51
C GLN A 64 -42.46 -113.76 -28.18
N LEU A 65 -41.48 -114.61 -28.47
CA LEU A 65 -40.06 -114.28 -28.29
C LEU A 65 -39.58 -113.18 -29.27
N GLU A 66 -40.13 -113.11 -30.48
CA GLU A 66 -39.87 -112.02 -31.44
C GLU A 66 -40.46 -110.69 -30.96
N GLU A 67 -41.69 -110.71 -30.44
CA GLU A 67 -42.34 -109.55 -29.79
C GLU A 67 -41.54 -109.08 -28.57
N GLU A 68 -41.16 -109.98 -27.66
CA GLU A 68 -40.32 -109.69 -26.49
C GLU A 68 -38.92 -109.19 -26.89
N HIS A 69 -38.34 -109.71 -27.97
CA HIS A 69 -37.06 -109.23 -28.49
C HIS A 69 -37.16 -107.81 -29.05
N GLU A 70 -38.20 -107.51 -29.83
CA GLU A 70 -38.39 -106.16 -30.38
C GLU A 70 -38.80 -105.14 -29.30
N THR A 71 -39.53 -105.52 -28.25
CA THR A 71 -39.76 -104.61 -27.09
C THR A 71 -38.48 -104.35 -26.30
N LEU A 72 -37.71 -105.40 -25.93
CA LEU A 72 -36.42 -105.23 -25.24
C LEU A 72 -35.43 -104.39 -26.05
N LYS A 73 -35.43 -104.53 -27.38
CA LYS A 73 -34.62 -103.73 -28.30
C LYS A 73 -35.06 -102.27 -28.36
N GLN A 74 -36.36 -101.97 -28.27
CA GLN A 74 -36.90 -100.62 -28.16
C GLN A 74 -36.56 -100.00 -26.79
N GLU A 75 -36.73 -100.73 -25.70
CA GLU A 75 -36.34 -100.28 -24.34
C GLU A 75 -34.84 -99.99 -24.27
N LEU A 76 -34.01 -100.87 -24.83
CA LEU A 76 -32.55 -100.69 -24.90
C LEU A 76 -32.15 -99.50 -25.78
N GLN A 77 -32.93 -99.15 -26.80
CA GLN A 77 -32.72 -97.94 -27.59
C GLN A 77 -33.12 -96.69 -26.79
N GLN A 78 -34.27 -96.68 -26.12
CA GLN A 78 -34.72 -95.57 -25.26
C GLN A 78 -33.74 -95.33 -24.11
N LEU A 79 -33.20 -96.38 -23.49
CA LEU A 79 -32.18 -96.28 -22.44
C LEU A 79 -30.86 -95.71 -22.96
N LYS A 80 -30.44 -96.04 -24.19
CA LYS A 80 -29.27 -95.43 -24.84
C LYS A 80 -29.48 -93.94 -25.12
N GLU A 81 -30.66 -93.56 -25.60
CA GLU A 81 -31.02 -92.17 -25.87
C GLU A 81 -31.07 -91.36 -24.57
N ALA A 82 -31.76 -91.84 -23.53
CA ALA A 82 -31.80 -91.22 -22.21
C ALA A 82 -30.40 -91.10 -21.56
N LEU A 83 -29.52 -92.09 -21.75
CA LEU A 83 -28.13 -92.02 -21.31
C LEU A 83 -27.34 -90.96 -22.09
N SER A 84 -27.52 -90.87 -23.41
CA SER A 84 -26.90 -89.84 -24.25
C SER A 84 -27.34 -88.43 -23.84
N ASP A 85 -28.63 -88.23 -23.61
CA ASP A 85 -29.20 -86.96 -23.16
C ASP A 85 -28.72 -86.59 -21.75
N SER A 86 -28.63 -87.56 -20.84
CA SER A 86 -28.03 -87.37 -19.51
C SER A 86 -26.56 -86.96 -19.60
N VAL A 87 -25.75 -87.65 -20.40
CA VAL A 87 -24.33 -87.35 -20.59
C VAL A 87 -24.11 -85.99 -21.25
N THR A 88 -24.90 -85.62 -22.26
CA THR A 88 -24.79 -84.31 -22.92
C THR A 88 -25.34 -83.17 -22.07
N SER A 89 -26.37 -83.42 -21.26
CA SER A 89 -26.86 -82.48 -20.23
C SER A 89 -25.79 -82.24 -19.17
N HIS A 90 -25.17 -83.29 -18.64
CA HIS A 90 -24.10 -83.17 -17.65
C HIS A 90 -22.88 -82.42 -18.20
N LYS A 91 -22.42 -82.74 -19.43
CA LYS A 91 -21.34 -81.99 -20.11
C LYS A 91 -21.65 -80.51 -20.30
N ARG A 92 -22.92 -80.15 -20.60
CA ARG A 92 -23.33 -78.74 -20.68
C ARG A 92 -23.37 -78.08 -19.31
N ALA A 93 -23.80 -78.79 -18.27
CA ALA A 93 -23.83 -78.28 -16.90
C ALA A 93 -22.42 -78.05 -16.34
N THR A 94 -21.45 -78.93 -16.62
CA THR A 94 -20.05 -78.74 -16.22
C THR A 94 -19.42 -77.56 -16.98
N ALA A 95 -19.58 -77.49 -18.30
CA ALA A 95 -19.07 -76.36 -19.10
C ALA A 95 -19.71 -75.01 -18.71
N TYR A 96 -20.99 -75.00 -18.32
CA TYR A 96 -21.64 -73.81 -17.77
C TYR A 96 -21.13 -73.45 -16.36
N GLY A 97 -20.73 -74.45 -15.56
CA GLY A 97 -20.04 -74.24 -14.29
C GLY A 97 -18.66 -73.61 -14.50
N GLU A 98 -17.84 -74.21 -15.36
CA GLU A 98 -16.50 -73.74 -15.75
C GLU A 98 -16.55 -72.29 -16.27
N THR A 99 -17.36 -72.01 -17.29
CA THR A 99 -17.50 -70.64 -17.84
C THR A 99 -18.02 -69.63 -16.83
N ARG A 100 -18.90 -70.03 -15.90
CA ARG A 100 -19.36 -69.16 -14.81
C ARG A 100 -18.23 -68.87 -13.80
N GLU A 101 -17.41 -69.86 -13.47
CA GLU A 101 -16.24 -69.68 -12.60
C GLU A 101 -15.19 -68.79 -13.28
N GLU A 102 -14.92 -68.98 -14.57
CA GLU A 102 -14.07 -68.10 -15.39
C GLU A 102 -14.58 -66.65 -15.36
N CYS A 103 -15.87 -66.40 -15.62
CA CYS A 103 -16.44 -65.04 -15.56
C CYS A 103 -16.29 -64.40 -14.17
N LEU A 104 -16.46 -65.18 -13.08
CA LEU A 104 -16.26 -64.67 -11.72
C LEU A 104 -14.79 -64.35 -11.43
N LEU A 105 -13.86 -65.17 -11.93
CA LEU A 105 -12.43 -64.93 -11.81
C LEU A 105 -12.02 -63.68 -12.61
N GLU A 106 -12.50 -63.51 -13.84
CA GLU A 106 -12.29 -62.29 -14.63
C GLU A 106 -12.86 -61.04 -13.94
N GLU A 107 -14.06 -61.12 -13.36
CA GLU A 107 -14.65 -60.03 -12.59
C GLU A 107 -13.79 -59.66 -11.36
N THR A 108 -13.27 -60.66 -10.63
CA THR A 108 -12.35 -60.40 -9.50
C THR A 108 -11.03 -59.79 -9.95
N ALA A 109 -10.39 -60.32 -11.00
CA ALA A 109 -9.14 -59.79 -11.54
C ALA A 109 -9.31 -58.35 -12.08
N SER A 110 -10.44 -58.05 -12.73
CA SER A 110 -10.79 -56.71 -13.19
C SER A 110 -10.97 -55.73 -12.03
N LYS A 111 -11.67 -56.15 -10.96
CA LYS A 111 -11.83 -55.36 -9.72
C LYS A 111 -10.49 -55.13 -9.02
N GLU A 112 -9.64 -56.14 -8.92
CA GLU A 112 -8.29 -56.01 -8.34
C GLU A 112 -7.41 -55.07 -9.15
N ALA A 113 -7.43 -55.16 -10.48
CA ALA A 113 -6.73 -54.23 -11.36
C ALA A 113 -7.23 -52.78 -11.19
N ALA A 114 -8.54 -52.56 -11.11
CA ALA A 114 -9.13 -51.24 -10.89
C ALA A 114 -8.78 -50.65 -9.50
N MET A 115 -8.75 -51.48 -8.46
CA MET A 115 -8.28 -51.06 -7.13
C MET A 115 -6.77 -50.77 -7.14
N ALA A 116 -5.97 -51.56 -7.87
CA ALA A 116 -4.53 -51.34 -7.98
C ALA A 116 -4.18 -50.05 -8.72
N THR A 117 -4.89 -49.72 -9.82
CA THR A 117 -4.70 -48.44 -10.53
C THR A 117 -5.12 -47.26 -9.65
N SER A 118 -6.29 -47.32 -9.00
CA SER A 118 -6.73 -46.26 -8.09
C SER A 118 -5.77 -46.05 -6.91
N MET A 119 -5.20 -47.12 -6.34
CA MET A 119 -4.15 -47.00 -5.32
C MET A 119 -2.87 -46.36 -5.87
N ALA A 120 -2.47 -46.66 -7.11
CA ALA A 120 -1.29 -46.07 -7.73
C ALA A 120 -1.48 -44.56 -8.00
N GLU A 121 -2.66 -44.16 -8.48
CA GLU A 121 -3.08 -42.76 -8.69
C GLU A 121 -3.06 -41.98 -7.37
N LEU A 122 -3.75 -42.46 -6.33
CA LEU A 122 -3.76 -41.82 -5.00
C LEU A 122 -2.36 -41.71 -4.39
N GLN A 123 -1.49 -42.70 -4.61
CA GLN A 123 -0.08 -42.59 -4.19
C GLN A 123 0.72 -41.58 -5.03
N ALA A 124 0.41 -41.39 -6.32
CA ALA A 124 1.03 -40.37 -7.17
C ALA A 124 0.60 -38.96 -6.74
N GLU A 125 -0.69 -38.74 -6.52
CA GLU A 125 -1.26 -37.51 -5.98
C GLU A 125 -0.66 -37.16 -4.61
N LEU A 126 -0.52 -38.16 -3.71
CA LEU A 126 0.13 -37.97 -2.41
C LEU A 126 1.61 -37.56 -2.53
N ARG A 127 2.34 -38.04 -3.54
CA ARG A 127 3.72 -37.61 -3.81
C ARG A 127 3.75 -36.20 -4.40
N GLN A 128 2.86 -35.89 -5.34
CA GLN A 128 2.76 -34.58 -6.00
C GLN A 128 2.37 -33.48 -5.00
N THR A 129 1.36 -33.71 -4.15
CA THR A 129 0.92 -32.77 -3.11
C THR A 129 2.02 -32.52 -2.07
N ARG A 130 2.78 -33.54 -1.67
CA ARG A 130 3.98 -33.36 -0.81
C ARG A 130 5.06 -32.52 -1.46
N LEU A 131 5.30 -32.69 -2.77
CA LEU A 131 6.28 -31.88 -3.51
C LEU A 131 5.80 -30.43 -3.65
N ALA A 132 4.52 -30.21 -3.97
CA ALA A 132 3.91 -28.88 -4.01
C ALA A 132 3.98 -28.18 -2.63
N LEU A 133 3.73 -28.92 -1.55
CA LEU A 133 3.87 -28.42 -0.17
C LEU A 133 5.31 -28.02 0.14
N GLY A 134 6.31 -28.83 -0.25
CA GLY A 134 7.73 -28.50 -0.10
C GLY A 134 8.13 -27.23 -0.85
N ASN A 135 7.69 -27.10 -2.11
CA ASN A 135 7.92 -25.90 -2.92
C ASN A 135 7.28 -24.66 -2.30
N ALA A 136 6.05 -24.78 -1.76
CA ALA A 136 5.36 -23.67 -1.09
C ALA A 136 6.11 -23.22 0.18
N HIS A 137 6.67 -24.14 0.97
CA HIS A 137 7.50 -23.78 2.13
C HIS A 137 8.79 -23.05 1.71
N ALA A 138 9.49 -23.54 0.69
CA ALA A 138 10.70 -22.89 0.17
C ALA A 138 10.40 -21.47 -0.36
N GLU A 139 9.23 -21.26 -0.97
CA GLU A 139 8.78 -19.94 -1.41
C GLU A 139 8.41 -19.03 -0.23
N ILE A 140 7.78 -19.55 0.83
CA ILE A 140 7.52 -18.80 2.08
C ILE A 140 8.84 -18.36 2.72
N ASP A 141 9.84 -19.24 2.82
CA ASP A 141 11.16 -18.91 3.38
C ASP A 141 11.87 -17.84 2.54
N ARG A 142 11.79 -17.93 1.21
CA ARG A 142 12.32 -16.93 0.28
C ARG A 142 11.64 -15.56 0.45
N GLN A 143 10.31 -15.54 0.58
CA GLN A 143 9.53 -14.33 0.83
C GLN A 143 9.82 -13.72 2.21
N ALA A 144 10.02 -14.56 3.24
CA ALA A 144 10.44 -14.12 4.57
C ALA A 144 11.84 -13.48 4.54
N GLY A 145 12.77 -14.05 3.77
CA GLY A 145 14.08 -13.46 3.48
C GLY A 145 13.99 -12.08 2.85
N LEU A 146 13.20 -11.92 1.77
CA LEU A 146 12.97 -10.62 1.13
C LEU A 146 12.27 -9.61 2.05
N SER A 147 11.29 -10.04 2.86
CA SER A 147 10.65 -9.17 3.84
C SER A 147 11.63 -8.67 4.91
N SER A 148 12.56 -9.53 5.34
CA SER A 148 13.64 -9.16 6.27
C SER A 148 14.63 -8.17 5.65
N GLN A 149 15.00 -8.38 4.38
CA GLN A 149 15.85 -7.44 3.65
C GLN A 149 15.18 -6.07 3.48
N LEU A 150 13.93 -6.03 3.00
CA LEU A 150 13.19 -4.78 2.79
C LEU A 150 12.99 -4.00 4.11
N LYS A 151 12.81 -4.69 5.24
CA LYS A 151 12.76 -4.04 6.57
C LYS A 151 14.08 -3.35 6.91
N LYS A 152 15.23 -4.01 6.69
CA LYS A 152 16.55 -3.41 6.91
C LYS A 152 16.80 -2.21 5.99
N GLU A 153 16.39 -2.31 4.72
CA GLU A 153 16.48 -1.19 3.77
C GLU A 153 15.64 0.01 4.25
N CYS A 154 14.39 -0.22 4.70
CA CYS A 154 13.57 0.81 5.32
C CYS A 154 14.18 1.41 6.60
N GLU A 155 14.77 0.59 7.47
CA GLU A 155 15.47 1.03 8.69
C GLU A 155 16.68 1.93 8.33
N CYS A 156 17.49 1.53 7.37
CA CYS A 156 18.59 2.34 6.84
C CYS A 156 18.09 3.67 6.24
N SER A 157 17.03 3.65 5.44
CA SER A 157 16.44 4.86 4.86
C SER A 157 15.87 5.82 5.93
N GLU A 158 15.25 5.33 6.99
CA GLU A 158 14.79 6.19 8.09
C GLU A 158 15.94 6.78 8.92
N LEU A 159 17.06 6.06 9.06
CA LEU A 159 18.29 6.58 9.68
C LEU A 159 18.91 7.69 8.84
N GLU A 160 19.06 7.50 7.53
CA GLU A 160 19.58 8.52 6.60
C GLU A 160 18.68 9.77 6.58
N LYS A 161 17.38 9.57 6.40
CA LYS A 161 16.35 10.61 6.50
C LYS A 161 16.36 11.29 7.87
N GLY A 162 16.80 10.60 8.93
CA GLY A 162 17.05 11.14 10.26
C GLY A 162 18.30 12.01 10.34
N HIS A 163 19.40 11.58 9.72
CA HIS A 163 20.65 12.34 9.60
C HIS A 163 20.44 13.64 8.80
N MET A 164 19.82 13.57 7.61
CA MET A 164 19.49 14.76 6.80
C MET A 164 18.61 15.77 7.57
N ARG A 165 17.70 15.31 8.43
CA ARG A 165 16.91 16.19 9.31
C ARG A 165 17.75 16.87 10.40
N HIS A 166 18.85 16.28 10.84
CA HIS A 166 19.78 16.92 11.78
C HIS A 166 20.66 17.95 11.05
N GLU A 167 21.23 17.59 9.91
CA GLU A 167 22.00 18.53 9.08
C GLU A 167 21.19 19.78 8.72
N MET A 168 19.93 19.60 8.25
CA MET A 168 19.05 20.73 7.95
C MET A 168 18.77 21.64 9.17
N LYS A 169 18.72 21.08 10.39
CA LYS A 169 18.60 21.90 11.62
C LYS A 169 19.90 22.65 11.89
N GLU A 170 21.06 22.01 11.73
CA GLU A 170 22.36 22.65 11.91
C GLU A 170 22.57 23.79 10.91
N TYR A 171 22.30 23.57 9.62
CA TYR A 171 22.37 24.62 8.61
C TYR A 171 21.45 25.80 8.95
N LYS A 172 20.21 25.54 9.39
CA LYS A 172 19.28 26.59 9.81
C LYS A 172 19.78 27.38 11.04
N VAL A 173 20.41 26.72 12.01
CA VAL A 173 21.03 27.41 13.16
C VAL A 173 22.23 28.24 12.71
N ARG A 174 23.04 27.72 11.79
CA ARG A 174 24.21 28.41 11.21
C ARG A 174 23.79 29.66 10.42
N GLU A 175 22.74 29.54 9.60
CA GLU A 175 22.11 30.62 8.85
C GLU A 175 21.54 31.72 9.76
N VAL A 176 20.74 31.35 10.78
CA VAL A 176 20.19 32.32 11.74
C VAL A 176 21.30 33.08 12.48
N ARG A 177 22.39 32.40 12.86
CA ARG A 177 23.55 33.06 13.48
C ARG A 177 24.22 34.04 12.51
N GLN A 178 24.48 33.63 11.26
CA GLN A 178 25.08 34.52 10.26
C GLN A 178 24.20 35.75 9.95
N LEU A 179 22.87 35.60 9.96
CA LEU A 179 21.94 36.72 9.82
C LEU A 179 21.98 37.66 11.03
N GLN A 180 22.15 37.14 12.25
CA GLN A 180 22.36 37.96 13.44
C GLN A 180 23.70 38.71 13.36
N ASP A 181 24.80 38.01 13.09
CA ASP A 181 26.14 38.59 12.96
C ASP A 181 26.15 39.72 11.90
N ASN A 182 25.45 39.54 10.77
CA ASN A 182 25.29 40.58 9.75
C ASN A 182 24.44 41.78 10.23
N SER A 183 23.36 41.55 10.99
CA SER A 183 22.53 42.63 11.55
C SER A 183 23.33 43.49 12.54
N GLU A 184 24.16 42.85 13.38
CA GLU A 184 25.05 43.55 14.32
C GLU A 184 26.09 44.41 13.55
N LEU A 185 26.67 43.89 12.47
CA LEU A 185 27.58 44.66 11.59
C LEU A 185 26.88 45.81 10.85
N GLU A 186 25.62 45.65 10.41
CA GLU A 186 24.83 46.73 9.79
C GLU A 186 24.50 47.85 10.79
N GLU A 187 24.21 47.49 12.05
CA GLU A 187 24.00 48.45 13.15
C GLU A 187 25.30 49.21 13.50
N GLU A 188 26.45 48.52 13.59
CA GLU A 188 27.75 49.14 13.79
C GLU A 188 28.12 50.09 12.65
N ASN A 189 27.93 49.67 11.39
CA ASN A 189 28.19 50.50 10.22
C ASN A 189 27.32 51.75 10.23
N THR A 190 26.03 51.60 10.55
CA THR A 190 25.09 52.72 10.71
C THR A 190 25.53 53.68 11.83
N CYS A 191 26.04 53.17 12.94
CA CYS A 191 26.58 54.00 14.03
C CYS A 191 27.85 54.76 13.61
N LEU A 192 28.77 54.12 12.90
CA LEU A 192 29.97 54.75 12.36
C LEU A 192 29.63 55.82 11.31
N GLN A 193 28.68 55.58 10.40
CA GLN A 193 28.20 56.58 9.45
C GLN A 193 27.61 57.81 10.16
N LYS A 194 26.82 57.62 11.23
CA LYS A 194 26.31 58.71 12.07
C LYS A 194 27.44 59.49 12.73
N GLN A 195 28.43 58.81 13.32
CA GLN A 195 29.59 59.47 13.94
C GLN A 195 30.41 60.28 12.91
N VAL A 196 30.67 59.73 11.72
CA VAL A 196 31.35 60.45 10.62
C VAL A 196 30.54 61.66 10.16
N SER A 197 29.21 61.58 10.17
CA SER A 197 28.33 62.70 9.80
C SER A 197 28.42 63.83 10.82
N VAL A 198 28.36 63.51 12.12
CA VAL A 198 28.55 64.48 13.22
C VAL A 198 29.95 65.10 13.18
N LEU A 199 31.00 64.32 12.88
CA LEU A 199 32.35 64.86 12.75
C LEU A 199 32.49 65.84 11.57
N LYS A 200 31.77 65.60 10.46
CA LYS A 200 31.71 66.54 9.33
C LYS A 200 30.94 67.81 9.67
N GLU A 201 29.84 67.69 10.40
CA GLU A 201 29.06 68.84 10.92
C GLU A 201 29.93 69.70 11.83
N ASN A 202 30.56 69.11 12.85
CA ASN A 202 31.50 69.78 13.75
C ASN A 202 32.71 70.42 12.99
N GLN A 203 33.17 69.82 11.90
CA GLN A 203 34.25 70.38 11.07
C GLN A 203 33.79 71.64 10.32
N VAL A 204 32.54 71.66 9.82
CA VAL A 204 31.95 72.85 9.20
C VAL A 204 31.71 73.95 10.23
N GLU A 205 31.23 73.61 11.43
CA GLU A 205 31.09 74.56 12.54
C GLU A 205 32.45 75.15 12.95
N PHE A 206 33.50 74.34 13.04
CA PHE A 206 34.85 74.82 13.38
C PHE A 206 35.39 75.80 12.34
N GLU A 207 35.29 75.49 11.04
CA GLU A 207 35.75 76.42 9.99
C GLU A 207 34.87 77.69 9.94
N ALA A 208 33.57 77.60 10.25
CA ALA A 208 32.71 78.78 10.38
C ALA A 208 33.14 79.69 11.56
N VAL A 209 33.35 79.14 12.75
CA VAL A 209 33.84 79.88 13.93
C VAL A 209 35.24 80.47 13.68
N LYS A 210 36.10 79.76 12.96
CA LYS A 210 37.43 80.26 12.55
C LYS A 210 37.35 81.45 11.60
N LEU A 211 36.43 81.43 10.63
CA LEU A 211 36.16 82.59 9.76
C LEU A 211 35.57 83.77 10.53
N GLU A 212 34.68 83.52 11.49
CA GLU A 212 34.18 84.56 12.40
C GLU A 212 35.29 85.15 13.26
N LEU A 213 36.22 84.33 13.77
CA LEU A 213 37.38 84.78 14.54
C LEU A 213 38.30 85.65 13.68
N THR A 214 38.70 85.23 12.49
CA THR A 214 39.56 86.05 11.61
C THR A 214 38.90 87.36 11.24
N HIS A 215 37.57 87.37 11.03
CA HIS A 215 36.84 88.61 10.78
C HIS A 215 36.78 89.54 12.01
N LYS A 216 36.84 88.98 13.23
CA LYS A 216 36.93 89.76 14.47
C LYS A 216 38.34 90.29 14.71
N GLU A 217 39.38 89.52 14.39
CA GLU A 217 40.78 89.94 14.41
C GLU A 217 41.00 91.11 13.42
N GLU A 218 40.52 91.00 12.18
CA GLU A 218 40.53 92.11 11.19
C GLU A 218 39.83 93.38 11.72
N GLN A 219 38.68 93.22 12.39
CA GLN A 219 37.97 94.35 13.01
C GLN A 219 38.76 94.97 14.17
N GLU A 220 39.44 94.15 14.98
CA GLU A 220 40.28 94.61 16.08
C GLU A 220 41.53 95.34 15.56
N GLU A 221 42.21 94.83 14.54
CA GLU A 221 43.34 95.49 13.89
C GLU A 221 42.96 96.87 13.32
N VAL A 222 41.81 96.98 12.65
CA VAL A 222 41.31 98.27 12.14
C VAL A 222 41.01 99.25 13.28
N LEU A 223 40.40 98.79 14.36
CA LEU A 223 40.15 99.63 15.55
C LEU A 223 41.44 100.03 16.25
N GLN A 224 42.43 99.14 16.33
CA GLN A 224 43.75 99.43 16.90
C GLN A 224 44.49 100.47 16.05
N ALA A 225 44.49 100.33 14.72
CA ALA A 225 45.07 101.32 13.82
C ALA A 225 44.40 102.71 13.95
N GLN A 226 43.07 102.75 14.13
CA GLN A 226 42.35 103.99 14.43
C GLN A 226 42.74 104.60 15.78
N LEU A 227 42.94 103.78 16.82
CA LEU A 227 43.40 104.23 18.14
C LEU A 227 44.85 104.74 18.08
N GLU A 228 45.73 104.08 17.33
CA GLU A 228 47.10 104.53 17.11
C GLU A 228 47.15 105.87 16.36
N GLU A 229 46.37 106.04 15.29
CA GLU A 229 46.32 107.31 14.57
C GLU A 229 45.72 108.43 15.42
N ALA A 230 44.68 108.14 16.21
CA ALA A 230 44.16 109.09 17.20
C ALA A 230 45.18 109.45 18.29
N ALA A 231 46.05 108.50 18.68
CA ALA A 231 47.15 108.77 19.62
C ALA A 231 48.26 109.61 18.97
N ARG A 232 48.64 109.35 17.72
CA ARG A 232 49.60 110.17 16.95
C ARG A 232 49.10 111.60 16.77
N LEU A 233 47.83 111.77 16.39
CA LEU A 233 47.19 113.08 16.27
C LEU A 233 47.14 113.84 17.61
N ARG A 234 46.90 113.14 18.73
CA ARG A 234 47.01 113.72 20.07
C ARG A 234 48.45 114.16 20.38
N GLU A 235 49.44 113.32 20.11
CA GLU A 235 50.85 113.63 20.37
C GLU A 235 51.35 114.81 19.51
N ILE A 236 50.84 114.96 18.27
CA ILE A 236 51.09 116.14 17.44
C ILE A 236 50.42 117.38 18.05
N ALA A 237 49.17 117.29 18.51
CA ALA A 237 48.48 118.41 19.15
C ALA A 237 49.14 118.83 20.48
N GLU A 238 49.65 117.87 21.26
CA GLU A 238 50.45 118.11 22.47
C GLU A 238 51.76 118.83 22.13
N ARG A 239 52.51 118.37 21.11
CA ARG A 239 53.72 119.06 20.63
C ARG A 239 53.44 120.49 20.14
N GLN A 240 52.39 120.68 19.33
CA GLN A 240 52.01 122.01 18.85
C GLN A 240 51.61 122.96 19.99
N LEU A 241 51.00 122.43 21.05
CA LEU A 241 50.69 123.19 22.26
C LEU A 241 51.96 123.54 23.03
N ASP A 242 52.92 122.61 23.18
CA ASP A 242 54.22 122.89 23.80
C ASP A 242 55.05 123.91 22.99
N GLU A 243 55.12 123.78 21.66
CA GLU A 243 55.78 124.74 20.76
C GLU A 243 55.16 126.14 20.88
N ALA A 244 53.82 126.23 20.93
CA ALA A 244 53.14 127.51 21.16
C ALA A 244 53.40 128.09 22.56
N LEU A 245 53.54 127.23 23.59
CA LEU A 245 53.89 127.65 24.95
C LEU A 245 55.36 128.12 25.05
N GLU A 246 56.30 127.48 24.35
CA GLU A 246 57.69 127.95 24.25
C GLU A 246 57.79 129.26 23.45
N ALA A 247 57.14 129.36 22.29
CA ALA A 247 57.09 130.63 21.54
C ALA A 247 56.52 131.78 22.38
N LEU A 248 55.50 131.52 23.20
CA LEU A 248 54.97 132.51 24.16
C LEU A 248 55.93 132.84 25.31
N LYS A 249 56.80 131.91 25.73
CA LYS A 249 57.88 132.20 26.68
C LYS A 249 58.98 133.04 26.03
N GLU A 250 59.41 132.68 24.82
CA GLU A 250 60.40 133.44 24.06
C GLU A 250 59.93 134.88 23.78
N GLU A 251 58.70 135.07 23.27
CA GLU A 251 58.08 136.39 23.10
C GLU A 251 58.01 137.18 24.41
N ARG A 252 57.73 136.50 25.54
CA ARG A 252 57.76 137.13 26.87
C ARG A 252 59.18 137.53 27.29
N GLU A 253 60.20 136.74 26.95
CA GLU A 253 61.61 137.05 27.21
C GLU A 253 62.13 138.17 26.32
N GLN A 254 61.81 138.17 25.02
CA GLN A 254 62.08 139.26 24.08
C GLN A 254 61.39 140.57 24.51
N LYS A 255 60.13 140.50 24.94
CA LYS A 255 59.43 141.65 25.53
C LYS A 255 60.11 142.16 26.80
N ASN A 256 60.81 141.31 27.54
CA ASN A 256 61.60 141.69 28.70
C ASN A 256 63.02 142.17 28.34
N THR A 257 63.66 141.72 27.25
CA THR A 257 64.90 142.33 26.72
C THR A 257 64.62 143.72 26.19
N LEU A 258 63.61 143.89 25.35
CA LEU A 258 63.20 145.20 24.80
C LEU A 258 62.82 146.19 25.89
N ARG A 259 62.15 145.74 26.97
CA ARG A 259 61.91 146.57 28.16
C ARG A 259 63.21 146.99 28.87
N ARG A 260 64.18 146.09 28.97
CA ARG A 260 65.52 146.40 29.53
C ARG A 260 66.27 147.38 28.66
N GLU A 261 66.25 147.21 27.34
CA GLU A 261 66.89 148.10 26.36
C GLU A 261 66.24 149.48 26.32
N LEU A 262 64.91 149.57 26.33
CA LEU A 262 64.19 150.84 26.50
C LEU A 262 64.56 151.53 27.82
N SER A 263 64.67 150.78 28.93
CA SER A 263 65.11 151.33 30.22
C SER A 263 66.58 151.79 30.23
N ALA A 264 67.43 151.19 29.39
CA ALA A 264 68.81 151.64 29.19
C ALA A 264 68.89 152.90 28.30
N LEU A 265 68.07 152.96 27.24
CA LEU A 265 67.95 154.11 26.34
C LEU A 265 67.39 155.36 27.03
N THR A 266 66.51 155.20 28.04
CA THR A 266 66.05 156.32 28.86
C THR A 266 67.13 156.97 29.74
N LEU A 267 68.37 156.46 29.77
CA LEU A 267 69.42 156.94 30.67
C LEU A 267 70.49 157.83 30.01
N ASN A 268 70.56 157.99 28.68
CA ASN A 268 71.50 158.91 28.01
C ASN A 268 70.96 159.46 26.68
N PRO A 269 70.58 160.76 26.59
CA PRO A 269 70.11 161.39 25.37
C PRO A 269 71.21 162.12 24.58
N PHE A 270 71.15 161.99 23.24
CA PHE A 270 71.99 162.61 22.18
C PHE A 270 73.44 162.09 21.99
N ASP A 271 73.66 161.29 20.93
CA ASP A 271 74.26 161.82 19.69
C ASP A 271 74.13 160.85 18.47
N SER A 272 74.26 161.38 17.25
CA SER A 272 74.29 160.70 15.91
C SER A 272 72.97 160.02 15.43
N VAL A 273 72.14 160.62 14.56
CA VAL A 273 72.30 160.83 13.07
C VAL A 273 72.45 159.50 12.31
N GLY A 274 71.62 159.09 11.33
CA GLY A 274 70.44 159.63 10.62
C GLY A 274 69.91 158.55 9.62
N HIS A 275 69.11 158.77 8.57
CA HIS A 275 68.38 159.95 8.03
C HIS A 275 67.38 159.53 6.91
N MET A 276 66.09 159.86 7.06
CA MET A 276 64.97 159.93 6.07
C MET A 276 64.48 158.71 5.24
N GLU A 277 63.16 158.54 5.38
CA GLU A 277 62.13 157.76 4.67
C GLU A 277 61.88 158.13 3.20
N MET A 278 61.57 157.13 2.35
CA MET A 278 60.73 157.16 1.12
C MET A 278 60.70 155.73 0.49
N GLN A 279 59.79 155.28 -0.38
CA GLN A 279 58.33 155.51 -0.58
C GLN A 279 57.85 154.61 -1.78
N LEU A 280 56.70 153.92 -1.61
CA LEU A 280 55.74 153.38 -2.61
C LEU A 280 56.10 152.28 -3.67
N ASP A 281 55.03 151.51 -3.96
CA ASP A 281 54.53 150.92 -5.22
C ASP A 281 55.09 149.64 -5.92
N ASP A 282 54.19 148.64 -5.97
CA ASP A 282 53.55 148.01 -7.15
C ASP A 282 54.31 147.11 -8.17
N SER A 283 53.70 145.93 -8.38
CA SER A 283 53.69 145.07 -9.60
C SER A 283 54.92 144.24 -10.05
N GLY A 284 54.61 143.07 -10.65
CA GLY A 284 55.52 142.16 -11.40
C GLY A 284 56.10 141.00 -10.56
N ASP A 285 55.80 139.70 -10.71
CA ASP A 285 55.62 138.75 -11.83
C ASP A 285 56.79 137.74 -11.97
N SER A 286 56.42 136.46 -12.13
CA SER A 286 57.17 135.29 -12.64
C SER A 286 58.41 134.75 -11.91
N GLY A 287 58.41 133.43 -11.62
CA GLY A 287 59.64 132.76 -11.15
C GLY A 287 59.71 131.24 -10.86
N GLY A 288 58.69 130.41 -11.13
CA GLY A 288 58.80 128.92 -11.10
C GLY A 288 58.74 128.24 -9.70
N GLY A 289 58.24 127.01 -9.58
CA GLY A 289 57.59 126.18 -10.60
C GLY A 289 57.12 124.81 -10.07
N GLN A 290 56.18 124.19 -10.79
CA GLN A 290 55.72 122.78 -10.68
C GLN A 290 55.01 122.39 -9.36
N ARG A 291 53.79 121.83 -9.35
CA ARG A 291 52.97 121.24 -10.43
C ARG A 291 51.47 121.35 -10.11
N SER A 292 50.66 121.62 -11.13
CA SER A 292 49.18 121.58 -11.09
C SER A 292 48.61 120.34 -11.79
N SER A 293 47.27 120.26 -11.80
CA SER A 293 46.34 119.34 -12.50
C SER A 293 45.78 118.25 -11.58
N GLU A 294 44.54 118.29 -11.08
CA GLU A 294 43.22 118.78 -11.60
C GLU A 294 42.59 117.96 -12.75
N ASN A 295 41.27 117.78 -12.58
CA ASN A 295 40.18 117.49 -13.53
C ASN A 295 40.08 116.05 -14.08
N GLN A 296 38.98 115.30 -13.96
CA GLN A 296 37.50 115.50 -14.07
C GLN A 296 36.99 114.90 -15.38
N GLU A 297 35.99 113.99 -15.26
CA GLU A 297 34.88 113.78 -16.21
C GLU A 297 35.24 113.19 -17.62
N HIS A 298 34.40 112.46 -18.36
CA HIS A 298 33.04 111.92 -18.14
C HIS A 298 32.76 110.74 -19.12
N GLU A 299 31.50 110.22 -19.13
CA GLU A 299 30.86 109.38 -20.19
C GLU A 299 31.36 107.94 -20.47
N LYS A 300 30.56 107.04 -21.09
CA LYS A 300 29.15 106.58 -20.88
C LYS A 300 28.83 105.43 -21.88
N ASP A 301 27.74 104.68 -21.61
CA ASP A 301 27.00 103.81 -22.56
C ASP A 301 27.68 102.49 -23.04
N SER A 302 27.01 101.40 -23.46
CA SER A 302 25.57 101.05 -23.50
C SER A 302 25.39 99.49 -23.46
N GLY A 303 24.18 98.96 -23.19
CA GLY A 303 23.92 97.50 -23.35
C GLY A 303 22.65 96.89 -22.70
N TYR A 304 21.47 97.14 -23.27
CA TYR A 304 20.19 96.43 -22.97
C TYR A 304 20.19 94.96 -23.52
N ASN A 305 19.26 93.99 -23.28
CA ASN A 305 17.82 94.00 -22.95
C ASN A 305 17.23 92.58 -22.60
N ASN A 306 16.05 92.50 -21.92
CA ASN A 306 15.09 91.35 -21.78
C ASN A 306 15.57 89.99 -21.16
N GLY A 307 14.82 89.14 -20.40
CA GLY A 307 13.38 88.98 -20.06
C GLY A 307 12.69 87.80 -20.81
N PRO A 308 11.64 87.06 -20.32
CA PRO A 308 11.03 86.90 -18.97
C PRO A 308 10.53 85.45 -18.59
N GLY A 309 9.91 85.26 -17.40
CA GLY A 309 8.97 84.14 -17.04
C GLY A 309 9.57 82.89 -16.37
N SER A 310 8.84 82.04 -15.60
CA SER A 310 7.43 82.03 -15.13
C SER A 310 7.19 80.97 -14.01
N GLY A 311 6.39 81.28 -12.97
CA GLY A 311 5.68 80.33 -12.05
C GLY A 311 6.53 79.42 -11.13
N CYS A 312 6.20 79.06 -9.89
CA CYS A 312 4.91 78.81 -9.23
C CYS A 312 5.05 78.72 -7.69
N ALA A 313 3.92 78.77 -6.96
CA ALA A 313 3.79 78.29 -5.57
C ALA A 313 3.71 76.74 -5.53
N PRO A 314 3.90 76.03 -4.38
CA PRO A 314 3.00 76.03 -3.21
C PRO A 314 3.74 76.25 -1.85
N THR A 315 3.20 76.91 -0.82
CA THR A 315 2.18 76.48 0.19
C THR A 315 2.45 75.18 0.98
N ASN A 316 2.74 75.32 2.29
CA ASN A 316 2.62 74.33 3.39
C ASN A 316 3.56 73.10 3.35
N PRO A 317 4.02 72.57 4.52
CA PRO A 317 3.18 72.16 5.66
C PRO A 317 3.29 72.99 6.96
N LYS A 318 2.31 72.77 7.85
CA LYS A 318 2.22 73.32 9.21
C LYS A 318 2.80 72.33 10.24
N ALA A 319 3.18 72.87 11.41
CA ALA A 319 3.20 72.22 12.74
C ALA A 319 4.20 71.06 12.94
N ASN A 320 4.90 70.89 14.06
CA ASN A 320 5.14 71.65 15.31
C ASN A 320 6.62 71.36 15.67
N GLY A 321 7.42 72.19 16.35
CA GLY A 321 7.08 73.04 17.49
C GLY A 321 7.74 72.48 18.77
N HIS A 322 9.04 72.69 18.94
CA HIS A 322 9.69 72.62 20.26
C HIS A 322 10.89 73.57 20.35
N VAL A 323 10.78 74.55 21.25
CA VAL A 323 11.85 75.47 21.62
C VAL A 323 12.53 74.93 22.87
N GLN A 324 13.87 74.96 22.87
CA GLN A 324 14.68 74.60 24.03
C GLN A 324 14.43 75.56 25.20
N HIS A 325 14.40 75.03 26.42
CA HIS A 325 14.92 75.76 27.57
C HIS A 325 15.96 74.91 28.30
N PHE A 326 17.10 75.54 28.55
CA PHE A 326 18.27 74.99 29.22
C PHE A 326 17.96 74.54 30.65
N SER A 327 18.67 73.52 31.14
CA SER A 327 19.56 73.68 32.31
C SER A 327 20.43 72.43 32.57
N THR A 328 21.68 72.69 32.94
CA THR A 328 22.63 71.72 33.49
C THR A 328 22.20 71.18 34.86
N PRO A 329 22.70 69.99 35.25
CA PRO A 329 22.95 69.70 36.66
C PRO A 329 24.44 69.48 36.97
N ARG A 330 24.79 69.76 38.23
CA ARG A 330 26.15 69.80 38.79
C ARG A 330 26.28 68.68 39.84
N ASN A 331 27.47 68.09 39.95
CA ASN A 331 27.81 67.00 40.89
C ASN A 331 27.30 67.18 42.33
N ARG A 332 26.79 66.08 42.95
CA ARG A 332 27.37 65.55 44.21
C ARG A 332 26.84 64.16 44.65
N ASP A 333 27.78 63.24 44.78
CA ASP A 333 27.96 62.13 45.75
C ASP A 333 26.80 61.69 46.68
N VAL A 334 26.43 60.41 46.58
CA VAL A 334 26.19 59.53 47.75
C VAL A 334 26.82 58.15 47.50
N PHE A 335 27.59 57.68 48.47
CA PHE A 335 28.27 56.38 48.56
C PHE A 335 27.43 55.15 48.16
N LEU A 336 28.02 54.24 47.39
CA LEU A 336 28.13 52.81 47.76
C LEU A 336 29.45 52.19 47.25
N ARG A 337 30.04 51.28 48.04
CA ARG A 337 31.35 50.63 47.81
C ARG A 337 31.23 49.49 46.78
N PRO A 338 32.23 49.22 45.92
CA PRO A 338 32.15 48.14 44.92
C PRO A 338 32.19 46.74 45.55
N ALA A 339 31.42 45.80 44.99
CA ALA A 339 31.54 44.36 45.29
C ALA A 339 32.51 43.70 44.29
N PRO A 340 33.68 43.16 44.71
CA PRO A 340 34.71 42.70 43.77
C PRO A 340 34.32 41.49 42.90
N GLY A 341 33.34 40.69 43.34
CA GLY A 341 33.04 39.37 42.75
C GLY A 341 32.18 39.36 41.47
N LEU A 342 31.64 40.51 41.05
CA LEU A 342 30.96 40.66 39.75
C LEU A 342 31.92 41.23 38.70
N ALA A 343 32.65 42.31 39.04
CA ALA A 343 33.67 42.87 38.17
C ALA A 343 34.79 41.86 37.82
N GLU A 344 35.22 40.99 38.73
CA GLU A 344 36.19 39.93 38.39
C GLU A 344 35.58 38.81 37.52
N ARG A 345 34.27 38.55 37.59
CA ARG A 345 33.57 37.62 36.66
C ARG A 345 33.41 38.22 35.27
N GLU A 346 33.04 39.48 35.18
CA GLU A 346 32.94 40.20 33.91
C GLU A 346 34.32 40.39 33.26
N LYS A 347 35.35 40.68 34.06
CA LYS A 347 36.75 40.76 33.62
C LYS A 347 37.31 39.42 33.16
N THR A 348 36.96 38.29 33.81
CA THR A 348 37.37 36.95 33.33
C THR A 348 36.58 36.51 32.10
N GLY A 349 35.29 36.87 32.01
CA GLY A 349 34.49 36.73 30.78
C GLY A 349 35.11 37.52 29.62
N LEU A 350 35.38 38.79 29.83
CA LEU A 350 36.04 39.68 28.85
C LEU A 350 37.45 39.21 28.48
N ALA A 351 38.24 38.70 29.43
CA ALA A 351 39.55 38.13 29.15
C ALA A 351 39.45 36.89 28.25
N ASN A 352 38.46 36.01 28.49
CA ASN A 352 38.21 34.87 27.63
C ASN A 352 37.74 35.30 26.23
N THR A 353 36.81 36.27 26.12
CA THR A 353 36.38 36.76 24.80
C THR A 353 37.51 37.47 24.06
N VAL A 354 38.39 38.21 24.75
CA VAL A 354 39.59 38.80 24.14
C VAL A 354 40.56 37.72 23.69
N GLN A 355 40.77 36.65 24.46
CA GLN A 355 41.63 35.53 24.07
C GLN A 355 41.05 34.74 22.88
N ASP A 356 39.73 34.52 22.85
CA ASP A 356 39.04 33.87 21.73
C ASP A 356 39.07 34.75 20.48
N LEU A 357 38.86 36.06 20.59
CA LEU A 357 39.00 37.02 19.48
C LEU A 357 40.44 37.13 18.99
N GLN A 358 41.44 37.08 19.88
CA GLN A 358 42.86 37.04 19.51
C GLN A 358 43.19 35.75 18.75
N ARG A 359 42.72 34.59 19.22
CA ARG A 359 42.87 33.31 18.52
C ARG A 359 42.14 33.30 17.17
N GLN A 360 40.96 33.92 17.09
CA GLN A 360 40.18 34.02 15.86
C GLN A 360 40.84 35.01 14.87
N LEU A 361 41.49 36.06 15.37
CA LEU A 361 42.35 36.95 14.59
C LEU A 361 43.61 36.23 14.09
N GLU A 362 44.30 35.44 14.92
CA GLU A 362 45.45 34.63 14.52
C GLU A 362 45.07 33.62 13.42
N LEU A 363 43.95 32.90 13.58
CA LEU A 363 43.44 31.98 12.56
C LEU A 363 43.01 32.71 11.28
N SER A 364 42.44 33.91 11.38
CA SER A 364 42.10 34.75 10.23
C SER A 364 43.36 35.29 9.53
N GLN A 365 44.38 35.71 10.28
CA GLN A 365 45.68 36.14 9.76
C GLN A 365 46.42 34.98 9.08
N GLN A 366 46.35 33.77 9.64
CA GLN A 366 46.91 32.57 9.01
C GLN A 366 46.16 32.21 7.72
N ALA A 367 44.82 32.24 7.73
CA ALA A 367 44.02 32.01 6.53
C ALA A 367 44.23 33.10 5.47
N PHE A 368 44.46 34.35 5.89
CA PHE A 368 44.79 35.47 5.01
C PHE A 368 46.20 35.32 4.45
N SER A 369 47.19 34.93 5.25
CA SER A 369 48.55 34.61 4.80
C SER A 369 48.56 33.45 3.80
N GLU A 370 47.80 32.37 4.05
CA GLU A 370 47.62 31.30 3.06
C GLU A 370 46.92 31.79 1.78
N GLN A 371 46.03 32.78 1.88
CA GLN A 371 45.37 33.38 0.73
C GLN A 371 46.29 34.37 0.00
N GLU A 372 47.16 35.09 0.69
CA GLU A 372 48.23 35.91 0.12
C GLU A 372 49.29 35.04 -0.56
N ASP A 373 49.63 33.87 -0.03
CA ASP A 373 50.50 32.89 -0.69
C ASP A 373 49.84 32.31 -1.94
N LYS A 374 48.54 31.98 -1.89
CA LYS A 374 47.77 31.50 -3.06
C LYS A 374 47.60 32.60 -4.10
N VAL A 375 47.33 33.84 -3.68
CA VAL A 375 47.23 35.01 -4.57
C VAL A 375 48.60 35.37 -5.12
N GLY A 376 49.67 35.26 -4.34
CA GLY A 376 51.05 35.44 -4.79
C GLY A 376 51.47 34.39 -5.81
N PHE A 377 51.13 33.12 -5.59
CA PHE A 377 51.34 32.04 -6.56
C PHE A 377 50.51 32.20 -7.84
N LEU A 378 49.26 32.67 -7.72
CA LEU A 378 48.41 32.98 -8.88
C LEU A 378 48.87 34.26 -9.59
N THR A 379 49.39 35.25 -8.88
CA THR A 379 49.94 36.50 -9.42
C THR A 379 51.27 36.23 -10.11
N GLN A 380 52.13 35.39 -9.55
CA GLN A 380 53.38 34.97 -10.19
C GLN A 380 53.11 34.10 -11.43
N GLN A 381 52.07 33.27 -11.43
CA GLN A 381 51.57 32.62 -12.66
C GLN A 381 50.97 33.62 -13.66
N LEU A 382 50.23 34.63 -13.19
CA LEU A 382 49.63 35.65 -14.05
C LEU A 382 50.68 36.57 -14.65
N GLU A 383 51.70 36.97 -13.89
CA GLU A 383 52.88 37.71 -14.33
C GLU A 383 53.72 36.89 -15.29
N ALA A 384 53.93 35.59 -15.04
CA ALA A 384 54.56 34.71 -16.04
C ALA A 384 53.75 34.68 -17.36
N VAL A 385 52.42 34.57 -17.28
CA VAL A 385 51.54 34.64 -18.45
C VAL A 385 51.51 36.04 -19.08
N GLN A 386 51.65 37.13 -18.32
CA GLN A 386 51.62 38.51 -18.79
C GLN A 386 52.96 38.95 -19.41
N LEU A 387 54.10 38.57 -18.84
CA LEU A 387 55.41 38.69 -19.49
C LEU A 387 55.41 37.95 -20.84
N GLN A 388 54.77 36.78 -20.91
CA GLN A 388 54.63 36.02 -22.14
C GLN A 388 53.57 36.58 -23.12
N LYS A 389 52.72 37.52 -22.66
CA LYS A 389 51.66 38.16 -23.47
C LYS A 389 51.98 39.61 -23.88
N HIS A 390 53.05 40.20 -23.34
CA HIS A 390 53.47 41.56 -23.69
C HIS A 390 54.34 41.65 -24.96
N ILE A 391 54.54 40.52 -25.64
CA ILE A 391 55.19 40.43 -26.96
C ILE A 391 54.12 40.03 -28.00
N LEU A 392 53.84 40.96 -28.93
CA LEU A 392 52.89 40.93 -30.07
C LEU A 392 51.45 41.45 -29.82
N PRO A 393 51.04 42.55 -30.51
CA PRO A 393 49.67 43.07 -30.48
C PRO A 393 48.77 42.51 -31.60
N GLN A 394 47.61 41.99 -31.18
CA GLN A 394 46.27 42.20 -31.77
C GLN A 394 46.13 42.43 -33.30
N GLU A 395 45.69 41.41 -34.04
CA GLU A 395 45.01 41.58 -35.35
C GLU A 395 43.48 41.48 -35.23
N LYS A 396 42.78 42.25 -36.07
CA LYS A 396 41.31 42.20 -36.24
C LYS A 396 40.96 41.41 -37.50
N ALA A 397 39.82 40.70 -37.45
CA ALA A 397 39.32 39.93 -38.58
C ALA A 397 38.79 40.79 -39.74
N ALA A 398 39.08 40.41 -40.98
CA ALA A 398 38.27 40.74 -42.16
C ALA A 398 38.52 39.79 -43.35
N GLY A 399 37.45 39.17 -43.85
CA GLY A 399 37.08 39.09 -45.27
C GLY A 399 38.07 38.53 -46.31
N ASP A 400 37.82 37.28 -46.72
CA ASP A 400 38.16 36.72 -48.04
C ASP A 400 37.64 37.58 -49.22
N LYS A 401 38.53 37.98 -50.16
CA LYS A 401 38.43 37.65 -51.61
C LYS A 401 39.41 38.40 -52.53
N GLY A 402 40.07 37.65 -53.41
CA GLY A 402 40.12 37.92 -54.86
C GLY A 402 41.11 38.94 -55.43
N ASP A 403 42.18 38.40 -56.05
CA ASP A 403 42.76 38.73 -57.39
C ASP A 403 43.05 40.20 -57.80
N GLY A 404 44.18 40.45 -58.48
CA GLY A 404 44.49 41.78 -59.02
C GLY A 404 45.97 42.17 -59.15
N SER A 405 46.69 41.49 -60.04
CA SER A 405 48.00 41.79 -60.67
C SER A 405 48.58 43.24 -60.68
N THR A 406 49.90 43.32 -60.95
CA THR A 406 50.68 44.46 -61.52
C THR A 406 51.04 45.63 -60.57
N ARG A 407 52.31 46.03 -60.31
CA ARG A 407 53.49 46.17 -61.19
C ARG A 407 54.82 46.22 -60.42
N THR A 408 55.85 45.62 -61.03
CA THR A 408 57.26 46.03 -60.89
C THR A 408 57.49 47.43 -61.47
N LEU A 409 58.32 48.26 -60.84
CA LEU A 409 59.30 49.14 -61.50
C LEU A 409 60.31 49.70 -60.49
N GLU A 410 61.47 50.11 -61.00
CA GLU A 410 62.73 50.28 -60.28
C GLU A 410 63.03 51.73 -59.83
N ASN A 411 64.18 51.88 -59.15
CA ASN A 411 64.99 53.08 -58.95
C ASN A 411 64.64 54.05 -57.81
N GLY A 412 65.66 54.32 -56.98
CA GLY A 412 65.66 55.33 -55.93
C GLY A 412 66.80 55.11 -54.93
N ALA A 413 68.02 55.53 -55.28
CA ALA A 413 69.22 55.27 -54.47
C ALA A 413 69.30 56.14 -53.19
N ALA A 414 69.61 55.50 -52.07
CA ALA A 414 70.28 56.03 -50.88
C ALA A 414 70.68 54.79 -50.05
N ASP A 415 71.92 54.30 -50.10
CA ASP A 415 73.09 54.90 -49.44
C ASP A 415 72.82 55.25 -47.95
N TYR A 416 72.33 54.26 -47.21
CA TYR A 416 72.41 54.21 -45.75
C TYR A 416 72.75 52.78 -45.33
N ASP A 417 74.04 52.44 -45.43
CA ASP A 417 74.60 51.22 -44.88
C ASP A 417 74.62 51.32 -43.35
N TYR A 418 73.47 51.00 -42.73
CA TYR A 418 73.39 50.81 -41.29
C TYR A 418 74.07 49.47 -40.96
N GLU A 419 75.38 49.53 -40.70
CA GLU A 419 76.11 48.49 -39.96
C GLU A 419 75.48 48.34 -38.56
N LEU A 420 74.38 47.59 -38.48
CA LEU A 420 73.89 47.06 -37.23
C LEU A 420 74.97 46.12 -36.71
N ASP A 421 75.56 46.48 -35.56
CA ASP A 421 76.55 45.66 -34.85
C ASP A 421 76.13 44.19 -34.90
N VAL A 422 77.02 43.32 -35.41
CA VAL A 422 76.77 41.88 -35.59
C VAL A 422 76.30 41.24 -34.28
N LYS A 423 76.73 41.77 -33.13
CA LYS A 423 76.26 41.33 -31.81
C LYS A 423 74.81 41.69 -31.53
N SER A 424 74.33 42.82 -32.06
CA SER A 424 72.92 43.25 -31.95
C SER A 424 72.01 42.37 -32.81
N THR A 425 72.44 42.01 -34.03
CA THR A 425 71.69 41.07 -34.89
C THR A 425 71.71 39.64 -34.31
N GLU A 426 72.85 39.16 -33.81
CA GLU A 426 72.95 37.88 -33.09
C GLU A 426 72.06 37.83 -31.83
N VAL A 427 72.02 38.89 -31.03
CA VAL A 427 71.13 38.98 -29.84
C VAL A 427 69.65 39.02 -30.24
N LEU A 428 69.30 39.69 -31.33
CA LEU A 428 67.93 39.68 -31.86
C LEU A 428 67.55 38.29 -32.36
N GLU A 429 68.42 37.62 -33.12
CA GLU A 429 68.22 36.25 -33.56
C GLU A 429 68.09 35.26 -32.39
N ALA A 430 68.91 35.40 -31.35
CA ALA A 430 68.84 34.55 -30.16
C ALA A 430 67.51 34.74 -29.42
N ARG A 431 67.03 35.99 -29.29
CA ARG A 431 65.70 36.29 -28.73
C ARG A 431 64.56 35.73 -29.60
N MET A 432 64.66 35.84 -30.93
CA MET A 432 63.68 35.25 -31.84
C MET A 432 63.66 33.72 -31.78
N LYS A 433 64.84 33.08 -31.68
CA LYS A 433 64.96 31.62 -31.49
C LYS A 433 64.31 31.20 -30.17
N ALA A 434 64.64 31.84 -29.05
CA ALA A 434 64.02 31.58 -27.74
C ALA A 434 62.48 31.75 -27.77
N ALA A 435 61.98 32.86 -28.33
CA ALA A 435 60.54 33.08 -28.50
C ALA A 435 59.88 32.03 -29.40
N SER A 436 60.56 31.56 -30.45
CA SER A 436 60.04 30.49 -31.31
C SER A 436 59.97 29.13 -30.61
N GLU A 437 60.92 28.82 -29.73
CA GLU A 437 60.91 27.62 -28.89
C GLU A 437 59.80 27.69 -27.82
N GLU A 438 59.57 28.85 -27.21
CA GLU A 438 58.45 29.06 -26.29
C GLU A 438 57.10 28.94 -27.00
N LEU A 439 56.93 29.54 -28.18
CA LEU A 439 55.73 29.35 -29.01
C LEU A 439 55.52 27.88 -29.38
N LEU A 440 56.58 27.11 -29.63
CA LEU A 440 56.47 25.67 -29.87
C LEU A 440 56.00 24.91 -28.62
N LYS A 441 56.56 25.24 -27.44
CA LYS A 441 56.15 24.66 -26.14
C LYS A 441 54.69 24.96 -25.83
N LEU A 442 54.28 26.24 -25.90
CA LEU A 442 52.89 26.67 -25.71
C LEU A 442 51.92 26.02 -26.71
N ARG A 443 52.32 25.85 -27.98
CA ARG A 443 51.51 25.13 -28.98
C ARG A 443 51.37 23.64 -28.65
N GLY A 444 52.42 23.03 -28.09
CA GLY A 444 52.39 21.67 -27.54
C GLY A 444 51.45 21.54 -26.33
N GLU A 445 51.53 22.47 -25.39
CA GLU A 445 50.68 22.52 -24.19
C GLU A 445 49.21 22.77 -24.55
N LEU A 446 48.92 23.70 -25.46
CA LEU A 446 47.57 23.96 -25.98
C LEU A 446 47.01 22.72 -26.69
N SER A 447 47.83 22.00 -27.48
CA SER A 447 47.45 20.73 -28.10
C SER A 447 47.18 19.64 -27.06
N GLN A 448 47.98 19.57 -26.00
CA GLN A 448 47.79 18.63 -24.89
C GLN A 448 46.53 18.97 -24.07
N ALA A 449 46.27 20.25 -23.80
CA ALA A 449 45.06 20.73 -23.14
C ALA A 449 43.82 20.44 -23.98
N GLY A 450 43.86 20.67 -25.31
CA GLY A 450 42.79 20.31 -26.23
C GLY A 450 42.47 18.80 -26.22
N LYS A 451 43.50 17.94 -26.18
CA LYS A 451 43.33 16.49 -26.01
C LYS A 451 42.71 16.13 -24.66
N ARG A 452 43.15 16.75 -23.56
CA ARG A 452 42.55 16.57 -22.22
C ARG A 452 41.08 16.99 -22.17
N TYR A 453 40.75 18.14 -22.77
CA TYR A 453 39.38 18.64 -22.88
C TYR A 453 38.50 17.68 -23.68
N SER A 454 38.93 17.26 -24.88
CA SER A 454 38.20 16.30 -25.71
C SER A 454 37.97 14.95 -24.99
N ALA A 455 38.97 14.45 -24.25
CA ALA A 455 38.84 13.23 -23.45
C ALA A 455 37.93 13.39 -22.20
N LEU A 456 37.83 14.60 -21.63
CA LEU A 456 36.82 14.91 -20.60
C LEU A 456 35.43 14.97 -21.22
N GLU A 457 35.26 15.69 -22.33
CA GLU A 457 34.00 15.83 -23.03
C GLU A 457 33.45 14.46 -23.48
N GLN A 458 34.31 13.59 -24.03
CA GLN A 458 33.91 12.24 -24.41
C GLN A 458 33.45 11.39 -23.21
N ARG A 459 34.11 11.53 -22.04
CA ARG A 459 33.67 10.86 -20.80
C ARG A 459 32.33 11.39 -20.32
N CYS A 460 32.13 12.71 -20.27
CA CYS A 460 30.85 13.30 -19.91
C CYS A 460 29.71 12.89 -20.88
N ARG A 461 30.00 12.77 -22.18
CA ARG A 461 29.04 12.24 -23.17
C ARG A 461 28.70 10.76 -22.92
N GLN A 462 29.70 9.92 -22.64
CA GLN A 462 29.48 8.50 -22.30
C GLN A 462 28.67 8.33 -21.02
N GLU A 463 29.00 9.09 -19.98
CA GLU A 463 28.29 9.08 -18.71
C GLU A 463 26.85 9.56 -18.85
N LYS A 464 26.61 10.63 -19.62
CA LYS A 464 25.26 11.08 -19.98
C LYS A 464 24.45 10.02 -20.73
N GLU A 465 25.11 9.20 -21.57
CA GLU A 465 24.46 8.09 -22.26
C GLU A 465 24.16 6.90 -21.33
N ARG A 466 25.04 6.60 -20.38
CA ARG A 466 24.77 5.60 -19.32
C ARG A 466 23.57 6.00 -18.48
N TRP A 467 23.55 7.21 -17.95
CA TRP A 467 22.42 7.73 -17.17
C TRP A 467 21.11 7.77 -17.99
N ARG A 468 21.18 8.03 -19.31
CA ARG A 468 20.01 7.88 -20.20
C ARG A 468 19.56 6.42 -20.33
N GLY A 469 20.48 5.48 -20.51
CA GLY A 469 20.18 4.06 -20.59
C GLY A 469 19.53 3.54 -19.31
N GLU A 470 20.11 3.85 -18.16
CA GLU A 470 19.59 3.49 -16.83
C GLU A 470 18.21 4.11 -16.58
N ALA A 471 18.01 5.39 -16.90
CA ALA A 471 16.71 6.04 -16.79
C ALA A 471 15.65 5.41 -17.72
N HIS A 472 16.05 4.99 -18.93
CA HIS A 472 15.17 4.30 -19.86
C HIS A 472 14.81 2.89 -19.37
N GLU A 473 15.79 2.13 -18.84
CA GLU A 473 15.57 0.80 -18.27
C GLU A 473 14.67 0.85 -17.03
N LEU A 474 14.85 1.84 -16.15
CA LEU A 474 13.96 2.11 -15.02
C LEU A 474 12.54 2.47 -15.51
N ALA A 475 12.42 3.29 -16.56
CA ALA A 475 11.13 3.62 -17.16
C ALA A 475 10.44 2.41 -17.84
N GLU A 476 11.18 1.46 -18.42
CA GLU A 476 10.63 0.19 -18.90
C GLU A 476 10.17 -0.68 -17.73
N LYS A 477 10.99 -0.84 -16.67
CA LYS A 477 10.62 -1.60 -15.46
C LYS A 477 9.35 -1.06 -14.80
N ILE A 478 9.22 0.26 -14.69
CA ILE A 478 8.00 0.93 -14.18
C ILE A 478 6.81 0.63 -15.10
N ARG A 479 6.96 0.73 -16.42
CA ARG A 479 5.87 0.41 -17.38
C ARG A 479 5.47 -1.06 -17.32
N GLN A 480 6.41 -1.98 -17.15
CA GLN A 480 6.14 -3.40 -16.97
C GLN A 480 5.39 -3.67 -15.66
N CYS A 481 5.80 -3.04 -14.55
CA CYS A 481 5.13 -3.14 -13.25
C CYS A 481 3.69 -2.60 -13.29
N ILE A 482 3.47 -1.45 -13.96
CA ILE A 482 2.11 -0.91 -14.19
C ILE A 482 1.27 -1.88 -15.02
N LYS A 483 1.87 -2.52 -16.04
CA LYS A 483 1.16 -3.50 -16.88
C LYS A 483 0.79 -4.77 -16.09
N SER A 484 1.68 -5.33 -15.27
CA SER A 484 1.36 -6.49 -14.44
C SER A 484 0.32 -6.15 -13.38
N SER A 485 0.49 -5.02 -12.66
CA SER A 485 -0.49 -4.55 -11.68
C SER A 485 -1.88 -4.34 -12.28
N ARG A 486 -1.97 -3.87 -13.53
CA ARG A 486 -3.24 -3.79 -14.26
C ARG A 486 -3.83 -5.17 -14.58
N GLN A 487 -3.02 -6.14 -15.00
CA GLN A 487 -3.46 -7.51 -15.26
C GLN A 487 -3.95 -8.18 -13.96
N ASP A 488 -3.26 -7.96 -12.85
CA ASP A 488 -3.67 -8.44 -11.53
C ASP A 488 -5.01 -7.81 -11.11
N GLN A 489 -5.20 -6.50 -11.32
CA GLN A 489 -6.45 -5.80 -11.04
C GLN A 489 -7.62 -6.29 -11.93
N GLU A 490 -7.35 -6.56 -13.21
CA GLU A 490 -8.31 -7.17 -14.13
C GLU A 490 -8.70 -8.58 -13.65
N ARG A 491 -7.73 -9.41 -13.21
CA ARG A 491 -7.99 -10.75 -12.68
C ARG A 491 -8.72 -10.75 -11.33
N ILE A 492 -8.42 -9.81 -10.43
CA ILE A 492 -9.18 -9.60 -9.19
C ILE A 492 -10.63 -9.24 -9.54
N SER A 493 -10.84 -8.35 -10.50
CA SER A 493 -12.18 -7.94 -10.94
C SER A 493 -12.99 -9.08 -11.59
N GLU A 494 -12.34 -10.07 -12.18
CA GLU A 494 -12.97 -11.32 -12.63
C GLU A 494 -13.35 -12.22 -11.45
N LEU A 495 -12.41 -12.47 -10.53
CA LEU A 495 -12.65 -13.30 -9.34
C LEU A 495 -13.76 -12.72 -8.46
N GLU A 496 -13.84 -11.39 -8.31
CA GLU A 496 -14.93 -10.72 -7.61
C GLU A 496 -16.30 -10.96 -8.28
N LYS A 497 -16.36 -11.01 -9.62
CA LYS A 497 -17.59 -11.37 -10.35
C LYS A 497 -17.93 -12.85 -10.20
N GLU A 498 -16.94 -13.75 -10.27
CA GLU A 498 -17.12 -15.19 -10.06
C GLU A 498 -17.65 -15.48 -8.64
N ILE A 499 -17.06 -14.84 -7.61
CA ILE A 499 -17.52 -14.91 -6.22
C ILE A 499 -18.92 -14.28 -6.07
N GLY A 500 -19.19 -13.15 -6.71
CA GLY A 500 -20.50 -12.50 -6.70
C GLY A 500 -21.60 -13.37 -7.31
N ALA A 501 -21.31 -14.02 -8.45
CA ALA A 501 -22.22 -14.97 -9.09
C ALA A 501 -22.45 -16.21 -8.21
N THR A 502 -21.39 -16.80 -7.65
CA THR A 502 -21.46 -17.95 -6.75
C THR A 502 -22.27 -17.62 -5.49
N ARG A 503 -22.04 -16.45 -4.88
CA ARG A 503 -22.81 -15.96 -3.74
C ARG A 503 -24.29 -15.78 -4.08
N LYS A 504 -24.61 -15.26 -5.27
CA LYS A 504 -26.00 -15.13 -5.72
C LYS A 504 -26.67 -16.50 -5.85
N VAL A 505 -26.01 -17.47 -6.50
CA VAL A 505 -26.54 -18.84 -6.61
C VAL A 505 -26.75 -19.48 -5.23
N ALA A 506 -25.84 -19.23 -4.28
CA ALA A 506 -26.01 -19.69 -2.90
C ALA A 506 -27.19 -19.02 -2.17
N THR A 507 -27.42 -17.71 -2.35
CA THR A 507 -28.59 -17.03 -1.75
C THR A 507 -29.90 -17.45 -2.42
N ASP A 508 -29.90 -17.66 -3.73
CA ASP A 508 -31.07 -18.13 -4.48
C ASP A 508 -31.42 -19.57 -4.03
N SER A 509 -30.42 -20.45 -3.84
CA SER A 509 -30.64 -21.81 -3.32
C SER A 509 -31.04 -21.86 -1.84
N GLU A 510 -30.53 -20.97 -0.98
CA GLU A 510 -30.97 -20.79 0.41
C GLU A 510 -32.44 -20.34 0.47
N GLY A 511 -32.85 -19.44 -0.43
CA GLY A 511 -34.24 -19.02 -0.57
C GLY A 511 -35.16 -20.16 -1.02
N HIS A 512 -34.78 -20.92 -2.05
CA HIS A 512 -35.52 -22.11 -2.48
C HIS A 512 -35.62 -23.19 -1.39
N LEU A 513 -34.55 -23.41 -0.61
CA LEU A 513 -34.55 -24.36 0.50
C LEU A 513 -35.50 -23.92 1.63
N SER A 514 -35.52 -22.61 1.92
CA SER A 514 -36.40 -22.03 2.95
C SER A 514 -37.87 -22.18 2.57
N VAL A 515 -38.25 -21.85 1.33
CA VAL A 515 -39.62 -22.06 0.82
C VAL A 515 -40.02 -23.54 0.88
N ALA A 516 -39.14 -24.45 0.43
CA ALA A 516 -39.40 -25.89 0.51
C ALA A 516 -39.54 -26.39 1.97
N GLN A 517 -38.81 -25.81 2.92
CA GLN A 517 -38.94 -26.12 4.34
C GLN A 517 -40.28 -25.60 4.91
N GLU A 518 -40.71 -24.40 4.52
CA GLU A 518 -42.01 -23.83 4.90
C GLU A 518 -43.19 -24.66 4.36
N GLU A 519 -43.17 -25.04 3.08
CA GLU A 519 -44.19 -25.90 2.46
C GLU A 519 -44.27 -27.27 3.14
N LEU A 520 -43.14 -27.90 3.44
CA LEU A 520 -43.10 -29.17 4.15
C LEU A 520 -43.56 -29.04 5.62
N LEU A 521 -43.36 -27.87 6.26
CA LEU A 521 -43.87 -27.61 7.61
C LEU A 521 -45.39 -27.51 7.60
N ALA A 522 -45.95 -26.76 6.65
CA ALA A 522 -47.40 -26.68 6.44
C ALA A 522 -48.02 -28.05 6.15
N PHE A 523 -47.41 -28.84 5.25
CA PHE A 523 -47.87 -30.20 4.95
C PHE A 523 -47.80 -31.14 6.17
N SER A 524 -46.76 -31.02 7.00
CA SER A 524 -46.65 -31.74 8.28
C SER A 524 -47.76 -31.33 9.27
N GLU A 525 -48.15 -30.06 9.29
CA GLU A 525 -49.25 -29.57 10.11
C GLU A 525 -50.62 -30.09 9.61
N GLU A 526 -50.87 -30.04 8.30
CA GLU A 526 -52.07 -30.61 7.68
C GLU A 526 -52.21 -32.12 7.95
N LEU A 527 -51.13 -32.89 7.82
CA LEU A 527 -51.11 -34.32 8.17
C LEU A 527 -51.38 -34.56 9.66
N ALA A 528 -50.82 -33.74 10.55
CA ALA A 528 -51.08 -33.84 11.98
C ALA A 528 -52.54 -33.52 12.33
N ASN A 529 -53.12 -32.51 11.68
CA ASN A 529 -54.53 -32.12 11.82
C ASN A 529 -55.47 -33.21 11.31
N LEU A 530 -55.19 -33.78 10.13
CA LEU A 530 -55.96 -34.90 9.58
C LEU A 530 -55.87 -36.15 10.47
N TYR A 531 -54.67 -36.48 10.96
CA TYR A 531 -54.48 -37.58 11.93
C TYR A 531 -55.28 -37.35 13.22
N HIS A 532 -55.24 -36.13 13.76
CA HIS A 532 -56.01 -35.77 14.95
C HIS A 532 -57.53 -35.92 14.70
N HIS A 533 -58.05 -35.41 13.59
CA HIS A 533 -59.47 -35.48 13.25
C HIS A 533 -59.95 -36.93 13.12
N ILE A 534 -59.23 -37.77 12.37
CA ILE A 534 -59.58 -39.20 12.21
C ILE A 534 -59.55 -39.92 13.56
N CYS A 535 -58.56 -39.65 14.41
CA CYS A 535 -58.49 -40.21 15.75
C CYS A 535 -59.70 -39.79 16.62
N VAL A 536 -60.05 -38.50 16.64
CA VAL A 536 -61.19 -37.98 17.41
C VAL A 536 -62.51 -38.58 16.94
N CYS A 537 -62.79 -38.58 15.64
CA CYS A 537 -64.02 -39.15 15.08
C CYS A 537 -64.18 -40.66 15.36
N ASN A 538 -63.09 -41.38 15.63
CA ASN A 538 -63.09 -42.82 15.86
C ASN A 538 -62.78 -43.19 17.33
N ASN A 539 -62.84 -42.24 18.26
CA ASN A 539 -62.55 -42.46 19.69
C ASN A 539 -61.18 -43.12 19.94
N LEU A 540 -60.17 -42.75 19.15
CA LEU A 540 -58.76 -43.13 19.33
C LEU A 540 -58.00 -41.96 19.96
N THR A 541 -57.09 -42.23 20.90
CA THR A 541 -56.22 -41.19 21.47
C THR A 541 -55.06 -40.89 20.51
N PRO A 542 -54.96 -39.68 19.91
CA PRO A 542 -53.89 -39.36 18.97
C PRO A 542 -52.54 -39.26 19.67
N LYS A 543 -51.50 -39.87 19.07
CA LYS A 543 -50.10 -39.75 19.51
C LYS A 543 -49.48 -38.44 19.02
N ARG A 544 -48.49 -37.88 19.74
CA ARG A 544 -47.83 -36.62 19.35
C ARG A 544 -46.65 -36.87 18.42
N VAL A 545 -46.91 -37.53 17.29
CA VAL A 545 -45.91 -38.11 16.36
C VAL A 545 -44.75 -37.16 16.05
N THR A 546 -45.02 -35.89 15.75
CA THR A 546 -44.00 -34.86 15.48
C THR A 546 -43.09 -34.61 16.69
N LEU A 547 -43.66 -34.37 17.86
CA LEU A 547 -42.91 -34.09 19.10
C LEU A 547 -42.20 -35.34 19.62
N ASP A 548 -42.83 -36.51 19.49
CA ASP A 548 -42.22 -37.78 19.89
C ASP A 548 -41.03 -38.13 18.98
N TYR A 549 -41.07 -37.83 17.67
CA TYR A 549 -39.91 -37.97 16.77
C TYR A 549 -38.71 -37.11 17.21
N TYR A 550 -38.91 -35.80 17.43
CA TYR A 550 -37.81 -34.92 17.88
C TYR A 550 -37.33 -35.27 19.30
N ARG A 551 -38.21 -35.74 20.17
CA ARG A 551 -37.89 -36.17 21.55
C ARG A 551 -37.11 -37.48 21.59
N ASP A 552 -37.44 -38.45 20.74
CA ASP A 552 -36.69 -39.69 20.65
C ASP A 552 -35.37 -39.49 19.88
N GLY A 553 -35.33 -38.59 18.88
CA GLY A 553 -34.07 -38.13 18.26
C GLY A 553 -33.12 -37.47 19.27
N ALA A 554 -33.63 -36.57 20.12
CA ALA A 554 -32.85 -35.94 21.19
C ALA A 554 -32.33 -36.95 22.24
N ARG A 555 -33.07 -38.05 22.48
CA ARG A 555 -32.61 -39.13 23.37
C ARG A 555 -31.44 -39.92 22.77
N VAL A 556 -31.45 -40.16 21.46
CA VAL A 556 -30.35 -40.86 20.76
C VAL A 556 -29.06 -40.02 20.74
N GLN A 557 -29.15 -38.69 20.68
CA GLN A 557 -27.96 -37.82 20.72
C GLN A 557 -27.43 -37.55 22.15
N SER A 558 -28.25 -37.68 23.20
CA SER A 558 -27.87 -37.33 24.58
C SER A 558 -27.60 -38.54 25.50
N GLY A 559 -27.80 -39.79 25.04
CA GLY A 559 -27.50 -40.97 25.85
C GLY A 559 -27.28 -42.23 25.01
N GLY A 560 -26.03 -42.72 24.95
CA GLY A 560 -25.71 -43.88 24.09
C GLY A 560 -24.32 -44.48 24.19
N SER A 561 -23.55 -44.25 25.27
CA SER A 561 -22.32 -45.03 25.50
C SER A 561 -22.69 -46.41 26.06
N GLY A 562 -22.82 -47.39 25.16
CA GLY A 562 -22.85 -48.82 25.49
C GLY A 562 -24.10 -49.60 25.07
N GLY A 563 -23.91 -50.57 24.16
CA GLY A 563 -24.62 -51.86 24.28
C GLY A 563 -25.41 -52.39 23.07
N LYS A 564 -24.68 -53.05 22.15
CA LYS A 564 -25.12 -54.22 21.36
C LYS A 564 -26.27 -54.07 20.35
N SER A 565 -25.90 -54.13 19.06
CA SER A 565 -26.64 -54.91 18.07
C SER A 565 -25.70 -55.93 17.43
N ASN A 566 -26.17 -57.17 17.24
CA ASN A 566 -25.46 -58.21 16.50
C ASN A 566 -25.89 -58.15 15.03
N HIS A 567 -24.94 -58.18 14.10
CA HIS A 567 -24.84 -59.23 13.08
C HIS A 567 -23.56 -59.11 12.21
N LEU A 568 -22.70 -60.14 12.30
CA LEU A 568 -21.98 -60.83 11.20
C LEU A 568 -21.16 -59.94 10.22
N HIS A 569 -19.85 -59.73 10.44
CA HIS A 569 -18.70 -60.54 9.93
C HIS A 569 -18.19 -60.14 8.52
N PRO A 570 -16.89 -60.34 8.14
CA PRO A 570 -15.67 -60.61 8.93
C PRO A 570 -14.40 -59.77 8.57
N HIS A 571 -13.51 -59.51 9.55
CA HIS A 571 -12.00 -59.49 9.55
C HIS A 571 -11.12 -58.95 8.34
N PRO A 572 -9.78 -58.76 8.49
CA PRO A 572 -8.93 -58.65 9.70
C PRO A 572 -7.89 -57.48 9.73
N HIS A 573 -7.24 -57.37 10.89
CA HIS A 573 -5.92 -56.82 11.26
C HIS A 573 -4.84 -56.61 10.15
N HIS A 574 -3.82 -55.72 10.25
CA HIS A 574 -3.02 -55.18 11.38
C HIS A 574 -2.63 -53.69 11.11
N GLY A 575 -2.05 -52.90 12.03
CA GLY A 575 -1.50 -53.22 13.35
C GLY A 575 -1.17 -51.97 14.20
N ARG A 576 -0.85 -52.22 15.47
CA ARG A 576 -0.63 -51.21 16.53
C ARG A 576 0.62 -50.36 16.27
N ASN A 577 0.57 -49.08 16.67
CA ASN A 577 1.66 -48.56 17.49
C ASN A 577 1.19 -47.53 18.53
N LYS A 578 1.88 -47.50 19.67
CA LYS A 578 1.47 -46.84 20.92
C LYS A 578 2.56 -45.87 21.38
N ARG A 579 2.26 -44.56 21.42
CA ARG A 579 2.92 -43.49 22.21
C ARG A 579 1.94 -42.31 22.25
N ARG A 580 1.40 -41.96 23.42
CA ARG A 580 1.98 -41.04 24.43
C ARG A 580 2.22 -39.63 23.87
N SER A 581 1.42 -38.69 24.37
CA SER A 581 1.73 -37.30 24.74
C SER A 581 3.07 -36.74 24.24
N ASN A 582 3.02 -35.59 23.58
CA ASN A 582 3.60 -34.36 24.13
C ASN A 582 3.05 -33.12 23.41
N GLU A 583 2.27 -32.34 24.15
CA GLU A 583 2.34 -30.87 24.04
C GLU A 583 3.70 -30.39 24.59
N LEU A 584 3.96 -29.08 24.46
CA LEU A 584 5.19 -28.36 24.86
C LEU A 584 6.37 -28.41 23.85
N PHE A 585 6.46 -27.38 23.01
CA PHE A 585 7.75 -26.76 22.69
C PHE A 585 7.59 -25.28 22.26
N ALA A 586 7.47 -24.36 23.22
CA ALA A 586 7.57 -22.90 22.99
C ALA A 586 7.76 -22.08 24.28
N LYS A 587 8.76 -22.38 25.13
CA LYS A 587 9.24 -21.39 26.12
C LYS A 587 10.65 -21.67 26.67
N ALA A 588 11.32 -20.56 26.98
CA ALA A 588 12.59 -20.42 27.70
C ALA A 588 13.91 -20.74 26.95
N VAL A 589 14.54 -19.66 26.45
CA VAL A 589 15.88 -19.28 26.94
C VAL A 589 15.77 -17.83 27.45
N HIS A 590 16.20 -17.60 28.70
CA HIS A 590 16.47 -16.28 29.31
C HIS A 590 17.99 -16.02 29.23
N GLY A 591 18.55 -14.84 29.48
CA GLY A 591 18.02 -13.55 29.96
C GLY A 591 18.99 -12.40 29.62
N GLY A 592 18.61 -11.14 29.83
CA GLY A 592 19.00 -10.29 30.97
C GLY A 592 19.31 -8.88 30.42
N ASP A 593 19.25 -7.74 31.12
CA ASP A 593 18.99 -7.45 32.54
C ASP A 593 18.37 -6.02 32.68
N GLY A 594 17.70 -5.75 33.82
CA GLY A 594 17.39 -4.40 34.34
C GLY A 594 16.31 -3.57 33.61
N ASP A 595 15.64 -2.60 34.23
CA ASP A 595 15.50 -2.26 35.66
C ASP A 595 14.23 -1.38 35.85
N SER A 596 13.66 -1.36 37.06
CA SER A 596 12.84 -0.29 37.67
C SER A 596 11.59 0.28 36.96
N ARG A 597 10.42 -0.02 37.54
CA ARG A 597 9.22 0.85 37.63
C ARG A 597 9.48 1.98 38.67
N PRO A 598 8.67 3.08 38.81
CA PRO A 598 7.24 3.17 38.47
C PRO A 598 6.68 4.52 37.90
N GLY A 599 5.46 4.44 37.33
CA GLY A 599 4.36 5.36 37.69
C GLY A 599 4.05 6.56 36.78
N THR A 600 2.90 6.49 36.08
CA THR A 600 2.10 7.65 35.66
C THR A 600 0.60 7.30 35.72
N PRO A 601 -0.25 8.11 36.37
CA PRO A 601 -1.70 8.09 36.20
C PRO A 601 -2.19 9.29 35.38
N GLN A 602 -3.45 9.22 34.91
CA GLN A 602 -4.23 10.34 34.31
C GLN A 602 -3.71 10.86 32.95
N ASP A 603 -4.55 11.38 32.04
CA ASP A 603 -6.02 11.33 31.90
C ASP A 603 -6.40 11.63 30.43
N SER A 604 -7.70 11.85 30.20
CA SER A 604 -8.30 12.63 29.09
C SER A 604 -8.75 11.88 27.84
N ARG A 605 -9.95 12.27 27.42
CA ARG A 605 -10.81 11.68 26.37
C ARG A 605 -10.99 12.73 25.28
N ASP A 606 -11.21 12.29 24.04
CA ASP A 606 -12.27 12.78 23.14
C ASP A 606 -12.35 11.84 21.92
N ASN A 607 -13.47 11.15 21.62
CA ASN A 607 -14.81 11.56 21.16
C ASN A 607 -14.90 11.94 19.67
N SER A 608 -15.28 10.96 18.82
CA SER A 608 -16.35 11.06 17.78
C SER A 608 -16.46 9.76 16.94
N PRO A 609 -17.61 9.44 16.30
CA PRO A 609 -18.15 8.08 16.45
C PRO A 609 -18.50 7.26 15.18
N SER A 610 -18.53 5.93 15.40
CA SER A 610 -19.39 4.91 14.74
C SER A 610 -19.11 4.45 13.28
N PRO A 611 -19.53 3.22 12.88
CA PRO A 611 -19.97 2.06 13.69
C PRO A 611 -19.19 0.75 13.36
N ARG A 612 -18.73 0.04 14.39
CA ARG A 612 -18.50 -1.42 14.29
C ARG A 612 -19.41 -2.12 15.29
N CYS A 613 -20.50 -2.69 14.78
CA CYS A 613 -21.44 -3.48 15.55
C CYS A 613 -20.89 -4.90 15.72
N SER A 614 -20.47 -5.26 16.93
CA SER A 614 -20.25 -6.64 17.41
C SER A 614 -19.96 -6.63 18.92
N SER A 615 -21.01 -6.51 19.74
CA SER A 615 -20.93 -6.89 21.15
C SER A 615 -21.39 -8.34 21.31
N PRO A 616 -20.67 -9.21 22.06
CA PRO A 616 -21.14 -10.55 22.33
C PRO A 616 -22.29 -10.52 23.35
N ALA A 617 -23.48 -10.95 22.93
CA ALA A 617 -24.63 -11.15 23.81
C ALA A 617 -24.57 -12.55 24.46
N PRO A 618 -25.17 -12.74 25.66
CA PRO A 618 -24.83 -13.88 26.52
C PRO A 618 -25.54 -15.18 26.15
N VAL A 619 -24.87 -16.30 26.42
CA VAL A 619 -25.44 -17.64 26.29
C VAL A 619 -26.49 -17.88 27.38
N CYS A 620 -27.77 -17.93 27.00
CA CYS A 620 -28.85 -18.46 27.83
C CYS A 620 -29.32 -19.82 27.25
N PRO A 621 -29.28 -20.92 28.03
CA PRO A 621 -29.67 -22.23 27.52
C PRO A 621 -31.15 -22.51 27.77
N SER A 622 -31.99 -22.44 26.72
CA SER A 622 -33.20 -23.30 26.53
C SER A 622 -34.17 -22.77 25.45
N SER A 623 -34.00 -23.22 24.20
CA SER A 623 -35.07 -23.48 23.21
C SER A 623 -34.44 -24.04 21.93
N PRO A 624 -35.05 -25.03 21.25
CA PRO A 624 -34.60 -25.44 19.93
C PRO A 624 -35.16 -24.47 18.89
N THR A 625 -34.54 -23.30 18.74
CA THR A 625 -34.67 -22.54 17.49
C THR A 625 -34.00 -23.37 16.40
N MET A 626 -34.83 -23.95 15.52
CA MET A 626 -34.36 -24.69 14.36
C MET A 626 -33.64 -23.70 13.43
N ASP A 627 -32.30 -23.76 13.37
CA ASP A 627 -31.53 -22.91 12.46
C ASP A 627 -31.81 -23.31 11.01
N PHE A 628 -32.64 -22.53 10.31
CA PHE A 628 -33.10 -22.75 8.92
C PHE A 628 -31.97 -22.85 7.87
N ARG A 629 -30.70 -22.72 8.27
CA ARG A 629 -29.53 -22.87 7.39
C ARG A 629 -29.04 -24.32 7.20
N ASP A 630 -29.49 -25.27 8.02
CA ASP A 630 -29.05 -26.67 7.92
C ASP A 630 -29.94 -27.49 6.96
N PRO A 631 -29.40 -28.02 5.84
CA PRO A 631 -30.13 -28.94 4.95
C PRO A 631 -30.69 -30.18 5.65
N SER A 632 -30.12 -30.55 6.80
CA SER A 632 -30.62 -31.63 7.65
C SER A 632 -32.05 -31.39 8.13
N ASN A 633 -32.51 -30.13 8.23
CA ASN A 633 -33.88 -29.79 8.62
C ASN A 633 -34.92 -30.35 7.65
N VAL A 634 -34.69 -30.23 6.35
CA VAL A 634 -35.59 -30.77 5.31
C VAL A 634 -35.60 -32.30 5.38
N CYS A 635 -34.44 -32.94 5.55
CA CYS A 635 -34.35 -34.39 5.74
C CYS A 635 -35.10 -34.87 7.00
N ASN A 636 -34.96 -34.16 8.13
CA ASN A 636 -35.66 -34.45 9.38
C ASN A 636 -37.18 -34.28 9.23
N LEU A 637 -37.62 -33.23 8.54
CA LEU A 637 -39.03 -32.93 8.31
C LEU A 637 -39.69 -33.96 7.37
N VAL A 638 -39.01 -34.37 6.30
CA VAL A 638 -39.44 -35.50 5.46
C VAL A 638 -39.55 -36.81 6.26
N ALA A 639 -38.66 -37.03 7.24
CA ALA A 639 -38.74 -38.18 8.13
C ALA A 639 -39.93 -38.08 9.13
N VAL A 640 -40.22 -36.90 9.67
CA VAL A 640 -41.43 -36.60 10.47
C VAL A 640 -42.70 -36.90 9.67
N ILE A 641 -42.79 -36.37 8.45
CA ILE A 641 -43.91 -36.59 7.51
C ILE A 641 -44.12 -38.07 7.25
N ARG A 642 -43.03 -38.82 6.98
CA ARG A 642 -43.09 -40.28 6.79
C ARG A 642 -43.59 -41.00 8.05
N CYS A 643 -43.25 -40.53 9.24
CA CYS A 643 -43.75 -41.06 10.50
C CYS A 643 -45.24 -40.73 10.73
N GLN A 644 -45.68 -39.51 10.40
CA GLN A 644 -47.09 -39.09 10.45
C GLN A 644 -47.95 -39.95 9.52
N ILE A 645 -47.54 -40.13 8.25
CA ILE A 645 -48.24 -40.96 7.27
C ILE A 645 -48.42 -42.40 7.78
N LYS A 646 -47.37 -43.01 8.37
CA LYS A 646 -47.49 -44.36 8.98
C LYS A 646 -48.53 -44.42 10.11
N HIS A 647 -48.57 -43.41 10.97
CA HIS A 647 -49.56 -43.35 12.06
C HIS A 647 -50.98 -43.10 11.53
N LEU A 648 -51.11 -42.29 10.48
CA LEU A 648 -52.36 -42.03 9.77
C LEU A 648 -52.90 -43.31 9.12
N GLN A 649 -52.06 -44.07 8.42
CA GLN A 649 -52.40 -45.37 7.83
C GLN A 649 -52.94 -46.34 8.90
N VAL A 650 -52.23 -46.51 10.02
CA VAL A 650 -52.68 -47.37 11.13
C VAL A 650 -54.01 -46.90 11.72
N ALA A 651 -54.22 -45.58 11.87
CA ALA A 651 -55.49 -45.04 12.34
C ALA A 651 -56.62 -45.37 11.34
N VAL A 652 -56.42 -45.11 10.04
CA VAL A 652 -57.40 -45.38 8.98
C VAL A 652 -57.75 -46.87 8.89
N ASP A 653 -56.77 -47.77 8.99
CA ASP A 653 -57.03 -49.22 9.00
C ASP A 653 -57.84 -49.67 10.23
N LEU A 654 -57.59 -49.11 11.41
CA LEU A 654 -58.40 -49.35 12.60
C LEU A 654 -59.84 -48.84 12.45
N CYS A 655 -60.04 -47.71 11.75
CA CYS A 655 -61.37 -47.19 11.42
C CYS A 655 -62.09 -48.14 10.44
N ARG A 656 -61.39 -48.59 9.39
CA ARG A 656 -61.90 -49.52 8.38
C ARG A 656 -62.33 -50.85 8.98
N GLN A 657 -61.52 -51.43 9.87
CA GLN A 657 -61.83 -52.68 10.56
C GLN A 657 -63.08 -52.59 11.46
N ARG A 658 -63.34 -51.43 12.08
CA ARG A 658 -64.58 -51.18 12.83
C ARG A 658 -65.81 -51.03 11.92
N GLY A 659 -65.65 -50.43 10.74
CA GLY A 659 -66.73 -50.27 9.76
C GLY A 659 -67.20 -51.58 9.10
N THR A 660 -66.44 -52.68 9.23
CA THR A 660 -66.74 -53.98 8.62
C THR A 660 -67.47 -55.00 9.51
N LEU A 661 -67.94 -54.61 10.72
CA LEU A 661 -68.82 -55.49 11.50
C LEU A 661 -70.26 -55.47 10.93
N PRO A 662 -70.94 -56.61 10.77
CA PRO A 662 -72.30 -56.67 10.25
C PRO A 662 -73.32 -56.12 11.27
N TYR A 663 -73.92 -54.99 10.92
CA TYR A 663 -75.07 -54.41 11.62
C TYR A 663 -76.31 -55.32 11.47
N SER A 664 -76.91 -55.72 12.59
CA SER A 664 -78.15 -56.51 12.61
C SER A 664 -79.03 -56.11 13.79
N GLY A 665 -80.33 -55.92 13.52
CA GLY A 665 -81.38 -55.72 14.54
C GLY A 665 -81.47 -54.31 15.10
N GLY A 666 -82.33 -53.47 14.51
CA GLY A 666 -82.63 -52.14 15.05
C GLY A 666 -83.77 -52.14 16.07
N ILE A 667 -83.79 -51.12 16.94
CA ILE A 667 -84.98 -50.44 17.48
C ILE A 667 -84.60 -48.96 17.56
N SER A 668 -85.39 -48.09 16.94
CA SER A 668 -85.30 -46.63 17.11
C SER A 668 -86.25 -46.16 18.22
N CYS A 669 -86.06 -44.93 18.69
CA CYS A 669 -87.03 -44.15 19.49
C CYS A 669 -87.18 -44.47 21.00
N GLY A 670 -86.26 -45.25 21.59
CA GLY A 670 -86.12 -45.37 23.05
C GLY A 670 -84.81 -44.77 23.58
N GLY A 671 -83.68 -45.21 23.00
CA GLY A 671 -82.35 -44.82 23.43
C GLY A 671 -81.95 -43.38 23.10
N GLU A 672 -82.65 -42.68 22.20
CA GLU A 672 -82.35 -41.26 21.93
C GLU A 672 -82.72 -40.36 23.11
N LEU A 673 -83.88 -40.58 23.75
CA LEU A 673 -84.27 -39.80 24.93
C LEU A 673 -83.40 -40.11 26.16
N GLU A 674 -83.00 -41.37 26.36
CA GLU A 674 -82.03 -41.72 27.43
C GLU A 674 -80.62 -41.20 27.13
N SER A 675 -80.16 -41.28 25.87
CA SER A 675 -78.86 -40.73 25.44
C SER A 675 -78.82 -39.20 25.51
N GLU A 676 -79.92 -38.53 25.18
CA GLU A 676 -80.07 -37.08 25.27
C GLU A 676 -80.17 -36.62 26.72
N ALA A 677 -80.92 -37.34 27.58
CA ALA A 677 -80.93 -37.10 29.03
C ALA A 677 -79.56 -37.34 29.69
N LEU A 678 -78.85 -38.42 29.32
CA LEU A 678 -77.48 -38.68 29.74
C LEU A 678 -76.51 -37.61 29.23
N MET A 679 -76.68 -37.13 28.00
CA MET A 679 -75.87 -36.05 27.44
C MET A 679 -76.13 -34.72 28.16
N GLU A 680 -77.39 -34.40 28.47
CA GLU A 680 -77.76 -33.23 29.26
C GLU A 680 -77.18 -33.33 30.68
N GLU A 681 -77.27 -34.48 31.33
CA GLU A 681 -76.68 -34.72 32.65
C GLU A 681 -75.14 -34.61 32.62
N VAL A 682 -74.48 -35.16 31.59
CA VAL A 682 -73.03 -35.01 31.39
C VAL A 682 -72.63 -33.55 31.14
N LEU A 683 -73.41 -32.78 30.39
CA LEU A 683 -73.18 -31.34 30.18
C LEU A 683 -73.39 -30.55 31.47
N LYS A 684 -74.42 -30.88 32.26
CA LYS A 684 -74.72 -30.29 33.57
C LYS A 684 -73.61 -30.59 34.59
N LEU A 685 -73.10 -31.81 34.61
CA LEU A 685 -71.95 -32.21 35.43
C LEU A 685 -70.65 -31.54 34.98
N LYS A 686 -70.41 -31.40 33.67
CA LYS A 686 -69.26 -30.64 33.14
C LYS A 686 -69.33 -29.16 33.52
N SER A 687 -70.51 -28.54 33.42
CA SER A 687 -70.76 -27.16 33.85
C SER A 687 -70.49 -27.00 35.35
N LEU A 688 -71.08 -27.86 36.19
CA LEU A 688 -70.88 -27.87 37.63
C LEU A 688 -69.40 -28.07 38.01
N LEU A 689 -68.69 -28.98 37.32
CA LEU A 689 -67.26 -29.21 37.52
C LEU A 689 -66.42 -27.99 37.10
N SER A 690 -66.80 -27.29 36.03
CA SER A 690 -66.17 -26.03 35.62
C SER A 690 -66.34 -24.96 36.70
N THR A 691 -67.58 -24.73 37.16
CA THR A 691 -67.88 -23.80 38.26
C THR A 691 -67.12 -24.17 39.54
N LYS A 692 -66.96 -25.47 39.86
CA LYS A 692 -66.17 -25.92 41.00
C LYS A 692 -64.66 -25.67 40.83
N ARG A 693 -64.11 -25.85 39.62
CA ARG A 693 -62.72 -25.51 39.30
C ARG A 693 -62.46 -24.01 39.42
N GLU A 694 -63.40 -23.19 38.95
CA GLU A 694 -63.34 -21.73 39.09
C GLU A 694 -63.46 -21.28 40.56
N GLN A 695 -64.39 -21.84 41.34
CA GLN A 695 -64.48 -21.62 42.79
C GLN A 695 -63.16 -21.98 43.50
N ILE A 696 -62.50 -23.08 43.12
CA ILE A 696 -61.18 -23.47 43.65
C ILE A 696 -60.10 -22.47 43.23
N ALA A 697 -60.11 -21.96 41.98
CA ALA A 697 -59.17 -20.94 41.52
C ALA A 697 -59.34 -19.63 42.32
N THR A 698 -60.57 -19.16 42.50
CA THR A 698 -60.89 -17.96 43.29
C THR A 698 -60.49 -18.14 44.75
N LEU A 699 -60.79 -19.29 45.37
CA LEU A 699 -60.34 -19.60 46.73
C LEU A 699 -58.80 -19.61 46.85
N ARG A 700 -58.09 -20.18 45.88
CA ARG A 700 -56.61 -20.14 45.84
C ARG A 700 -56.07 -18.71 45.76
N THR A 701 -56.70 -17.84 44.97
CA THR A 701 -56.34 -16.42 44.87
C THR A 701 -56.61 -15.67 46.17
N VAL A 702 -57.78 -15.85 46.78
CA VAL A 702 -58.13 -15.25 48.09
C VAL A 702 -57.20 -15.73 49.20
N LEU A 703 -56.88 -17.04 49.26
CA LEU A 703 -55.93 -17.60 50.23
C LEU A 703 -54.51 -17.06 50.02
N LYS A 704 -54.07 -16.88 48.75
CA LYS A 704 -52.77 -16.28 48.42
C LYS A 704 -52.71 -14.81 48.87
N ALA A 705 -53.78 -14.04 48.63
CA ALA A 705 -53.90 -12.66 49.10
C ALA A 705 -53.91 -12.58 50.64
N ASN A 706 -54.66 -13.44 51.32
CA ASN A 706 -54.68 -13.50 52.79
C ASN A 706 -53.31 -13.88 53.37
N LYS A 707 -52.59 -14.83 52.76
CA LYS A 707 -51.20 -15.17 53.15
C LYS A 707 -50.28 -13.96 52.98
N GLN A 708 -50.44 -13.18 51.91
CA GLN A 708 -49.66 -11.97 51.67
C GLN A 708 -49.99 -10.84 52.67
N VAL A 709 -51.25 -10.70 53.08
CA VAL A 709 -51.68 -9.77 54.14
C VAL A 709 -51.19 -10.22 55.53
N GLN A 710 -51.16 -11.52 55.82
CA GLN A 710 -50.54 -12.01 57.06
C GLN A 710 -49.03 -11.77 57.06
N HIS A 711 -48.34 -12.02 55.95
CA HIS A 711 -46.91 -11.75 55.81
C HIS A 711 -46.59 -10.25 55.97
N SER A 712 -47.38 -9.35 55.37
CA SER A 712 -47.19 -7.91 55.56
C SER A 712 -47.47 -7.46 56.99
N ARG A 713 -48.52 -7.98 57.65
CA ARG A 713 -48.76 -7.75 59.08
C ARG A 713 -47.61 -8.25 59.96
N GLN A 714 -47.07 -9.42 59.67
CA GLN A 714 -45.95 -10.01 60.42
C GLN A 714 -44.67 -9.17 60.25
N ILE A 715 -44.38 -8.68 59.05
CA ILE A 715 -43.31 -7.69 58.81
C ILE A 715 -43.56 -6.40 59.60
N THR A 716 -44.78 -5.85 59.57
CA THR A 716 -45.13 -4.64 60.33
C THR A 716 -45.01 -4.84 61.85
N GLN A 717 -45.26 -6.07 62.34
CA GLN A 717 -45.15 -6.42 63.75
C GLN A 717 -43.71 -6.71 64.19
N CYS A 718 -42.81 -7.09 63.27
CA CYS A 718 -41.36 -7.13 63.52
C CYS A 718 -40.66 -5.77 63.37
N ALA A 719 -41.34 -4.77 62.78
CA ALA A 719 -40.84 -3.41 62.61
C ALA A 719 -41.32 -2.43 63.69
N ARG A 720 -42.04 -2.93 64.71
CA ARG A 720 -42.46 -2.22 65.92
C ARG A 720 -41.84 -2.90 67.15
#